data_AF-A0A1X9ML02-F1
#
_entry.id   AF-A0A1X9ML02-F1
#
_cell.length_a   1.000
_cell.length_b   1.000
_cell.length_c   1.000
_cell.angle_alpha   90.00
_cell.angle_beta   90.00
_cell.angle_gamma   90.00
#
_symmetry.space_group_name_H-M   'P 1'
#
loop_
_entity.id
_entity.type
_entity.pdbx_description
1 polymer ?
#
loop_
_entity_poly.entity_id
_entity_poly.type
_entity_poly.pdbx_seq_one_letter_code
_entity_poly.pdbx_strand_id
1 'polypeptide(L)'
;MKLFIDYKKLNDTNFFKDQKGVKLEEPTVQKLKNEILYGNCSSFLISGYRGAGKTSYIDIIENEVANENRIFVRLNLSKYSSYSLLMRKLIRSIYEEIPEDRLNKLEKDDKKLWTKLGLLYERTFNDISNVNKTELTTEMSNSLKAVIDFKKFILIFSTLIFSAINFKWDLLSYIFNYFTNLIGWVLLIGASIWGCVEGFKLHTAITKKSLTNQVLSRQSLYDDEIAEHRLTEILTELKEHHITFVFVFDELDKLDIKSVESIINETKSLMLSGLGTFLIVAGQQLYYKYYDSPTEDDSILSSLFANTFHIPLASDDILLELFNRLITKKEDVSDEAINQYFLALTLNSNRLPRKFMNLIREEIEWEGNKAYIDLEKLTAKNEVMATCLRVVQEIEESALQDFTEEYDKGIKDFLSYQLYRWIQMIIRKKSRPFQLEEITKISNEQLPSILEEYEKLLIDLSEILKDKLVEAKLLTPTNEGLNSKEYLVFNEVILNDEPQDLETLSHNTRLINQIINIESMIIKVADMTNSRKFGDTLEATVNTLVTKGYLKQYWVKHVTKILELISISEKLSKNNSLSANEVNVIQEAKVQINRLESEIREQYYYLKTRFIYNNQQVKVEWDNSKRKYADFILRYTDDNQPDILFEVKMGSSINGIQSSLNSLISYNQITQKKNKLVLIFKNDFDKKYGYERLANFVSSGFKEFESDIYLYIEDNNIEESYSEFLSKTLTNNSDHIGFLEVTKNEKSV
;
A
#
# COMPACT_ATOMS: atom_id res chain seq x y z
N MET A 1 27.26 -10.76 16.42
CA MET A 1 28.20 -10.76 15.26
C MET A 1 28.06 -9.43 14.50
N LYS A 2 29.11 -8.59 14.34
CA LYS A 2 28.93 -7.19 13.87
C LYS A 2 29.50 -6.91 12.47
N LEU A 3 28.64 -6.42 11.57
CA LEU A 3 29.03 -5.94 10.25
C LEU A 3 29.02 -4.40 10.22
N PHE A 4 30.20 -3.76 10.11
CA PHE A 4 30.30 -2.30 10.14
C PHE A 4 30.03 -1.66 8.78
N ILE A 5 29.18 -0.64 8.77
CA ILE A 5 28.65 0.00 7.57
C ILE A 5 29.09 1.47 7.46
N ASP A 6 29.50 1.88 6.26
CA ASP A 6 29.75 3.27 5.91
C ASP A 6 28.43 4.02 5.69
N TYR A 7 27.84 4.50 6.79
CA TYR A 7 26.55 5.20 6.76
C TYR A 7 26.54 6.42 5.81
N LYS A 8 27.69 7.06 5.56
CA LYS A 8 27.77 8.23 4.66
C LYS A 8 27.48 7.87 3.20
N LYS A 9 27.72 6.61 2.82
CA LYS A 9 27.42 6.10 1.47
C LYS A 9 25.97 5.67 1.32
N LEU A 10 25.20 5.58 2.40
CA LEU A 10 23.76 5.32 2.35
C LEU A 10 23.00 6.61 2.02
N ASN A 11 23.23 7.21 0.83
CA ASN A 11 22.46 8.35 0.35
C ASN A 11 21.43 7.93 -0.72
N ASP A 12 20.30 8.65 -0.79
CA ASP A 12 19.21 8.35 -1.73
C ASP A 12 19.47 8.88 -3.14
N THR A 13 20.43 9.79 -3.30
CA THR A 13 20.51 10.67 -4.46
C THR A 13 21.56 10.28 -5.49
N ASN A 14 22.54 9.42 -5.16
CA ASN A 14 23.68 9.14 -6.05
C ASN A 14 23.99 7.65 -6.16
N PHE A 15 23.04 6.83 -6.64
CA PHE A 15 23.28 5.40 -6.89
C PHE A 15 24.45 5.16 -7.87
N PHE A 16 24.63 6.04 -8.87
CA PHE A 16 25.63 5.85 -9.94
C PHE A 16 26.56 7.07 -10.16
N LYS A 17 26.29 8.22 -9.53
CA LYS A 17 26.90 9.53 -9.89
C LYS A 17 28.39 9.65 -9.56
N ASP A 18 28.87 8.98 -8.51
CA ASP A 18 30.29 8.99 -8.09
C ASP A 18 31.05 7.69 -8.45
N GLN A 19 30.44 6.82 -9.26
CA GLN A 19 30.78 5.40 -9.22
C GLN A 19 31.32 4.90 -10.58
N LYS A 20 32.63 5.01 -10.79
CA LYS A 20 33.39 4.37 -11.90
C LYS A 20 33.23 2.84 -12.04
N GLY A 21 32.32 2.19 -11.30
CA GLY A 21 32.24 0.72 -11.21
C GLY A 21 30.87 0.11 -11.49
N VAL A 22 29.76 0.77 -11.12
CA VAL A 22 28.43 0.20 -11.35
C VAL A 22 28.00 0.49 -12.78
N LYS A 23 28.38 -0.41 -13.70
CA LYS A 23 27.97 -0.34 -15.10
C LYS A 23 26.50 -0.72 -15.20
N LEU A 24 25.61 0.26 -15.24
CA LEU A 24 24.36 0.10 -16.01
C LEU A 24 24.74 -0.46 -17.38
N GLU A 25 23.92 -1.35 -17.96
CA GLU A 25 24.22 -1.98 -19.25
C GLU A 25 24.73 -0.92 -20.25
N GLU A 26 26.05 -0.89 -20.47
CA GLU A 26 26.72 0.09 -21.35
C GLU A 26 26.02 0.25 -22.71
N PRO A 27 25.47 -0.81 -23.34
CA PRO A 27 24.77 -0.68 -24.62
C PRO A 27 23.56 0.26 -24.58
N THR A 28 22.76 0.22 -23.51
CA THR A 28 21.50 0.97 -23.40
C THR A 28 21.78 2.45 -23.16
N VAL A 29 22.71 2.75 -22.25
CA VAL A 29 23.22 4.12 -22.00
C VAL A 29 23.79 4.70 -23.29
N GLN A 30 24.64 3.94 -23.98
CA GLN A 30 25.29 4.41 -25.22
C GLN A 30 24.27 4.63 -26.33
N LYS A 31 23.21 3.82 -26.43
CA LYS A 31 22.13 4.01 -27.41
C LYS A 31 21.42 5.35 -27.18
N LEU A 32 20.92 5.63 -25.97
CA LEU A 32 20.23 6.91 -25.71
C LEU A 32 21.19 8.11 -25.84
N LYS A 33 22.43 7.96 -25.40
CA LYS A 33 23.47 8.96 -25.62
C LYS A 33 23.65 9.28 -27.10
N ASN A 34 23.76 8.26 -27.96
CA ASN A 34 23.91 8.46 -29.40
C ASN A 34 22.67 9.12 -30.01
N GLU A 35 21.46 8.76 -29.57
CA GLU A 35 20.21 9.40 -30.00
C GLU A 35 20.20 10.90 -29.63
N ILE A 36 20.64 11.27 -28.42
CA ILE A 36 20.70 12.69 -28.00
C ILE A 36 21.83 13.45 -28.71
N LEU A 37 22.97 12.79 -28.98
CA LEU A 37 24.14 13.42 -29.58
C LEU A 37 24.01 13.64 -31.09
N TYR A 38 23.48 12.63 -31.79
CA TYR A 38 23.53 12.53 -33.25
C TYR A 38 22.15 12.33 -33.89
N GLY A 39 21.14 11.96 -33.11
CA GLY A 39 19.77 11.80 -33.59
C GLY A 39 19.05 13.13 -33.77
N ASN A 40 17.86 13.05 -34.37
CA ASN A 40 16.96 14.19 -34.43
C ASN A 40 16.29 14.40 -33.08
N CYS A 41 15.99 15.66 -32.73
CA CYS A 41 15.17 16.00 -31.56
C CYS A 41 13.86 15.20 -31.59
N SER A 42 13.69 14.32 -30.61
CA SER A 42 12.60 13.35 -30.52
C SER A 42 12.20 13.14 -29.06
N SER A 43 11.12 12.39 -28.85
CA SER A 43 10.65 12.02 -27.52
C SER A 43 10.99 10.56 -27.21
N PHE A 44 11.47 10.32 -26.00
CA PHE A 44 11.90 9.01 -25.51
C PHE A 44 11.20 8.70 -24.19
N LEU A 45 10.68 7.48 -24.07
CA LEU A 45 10.11 6.98 -22.82
C LEU A 45 11.20 6.27 -22.02
N ILE A 46 11.48 6.75 -20.82
CA ILE A 46 12.36 6.09 -19.85
C ILE A 46 11.47 5.43 -18.79
N SER A 47 11.34 4.11 -18.86
CA SER A 47 10.43 3.34 -17.99
C SER A 47 11.18 2.46 -17.01
N GLY A 48 10.45 1.88 -16.06
CA GLY A 48 10.98 0.99 -15.04
C GLY A 48 10.27 1.16 -13.71
N TYR A 49 10.51 0.20 -12.81
CA TYR A 49 9.93 0.24 -11.47
C TYR A 49 10.37 1.48 -10.68
N ARG A 50 9.53 1.90 -9.74
CA ARG A 50 9.87 3.00 -8.83
C ARG A 50 11.05 2.57 -7.95
N GLY A 51 12.12 3.34 -7.98
CA GLY A 51 13.36 3.01 -7.25
C GLY A 51 14.34 2.10 -8.00
N ALA A 52 14.08 1.76 -9.27
CA ALA A 52 15.01 1.00 -10.11
C ALA A 52 16.26 1.79 -10.56
N GLY A 53 16.23 3.13 -10.47
CA GLY A 53 17.39 3.98 -10.81
C GLY A 53 17.23 4.86 -12.05
N LYS A 54 16.00 5.06 -12.57
CA LYS A 54 15.72 5.88 -13.76
C LYS A 54 16.34 7.29 -13.72
N THR A 55 16.15 8.03 -12.63
CA THR A 55 16.73 9.38 -12.48
C THR A 55 18.26 9.31 -12.49
N SER A 56 18.86 8.30 -11.86
CA SER A 56 20.31 8.14 -11.86
C SER A 56 20.87 7.72 -13.24
N TYR A 57 20.10 6.96 -14.02
CA TYR A 57 20.42 6.66 -15.42
C TYR A 57 20.47 7.96 -16.25
N ILE A 58 19.53 8.88 -16.04
CA ILE A 58 19.51 10.18 -16.72
C ILE A 58 20.64 11.09 -16.23
N ASP A 59 20.97 11.06 -14.94
CA ASP A 59 22.12 11.78 -14.38
C ASP A 59 23.43 11.40 -15.08
N ILE A 60 23.63 10.10 -15.37
CA ILE A 60 24.83 9.63 -16.09
C ILE A 60 24.85 10.20 -17.51
N ILE A 61 23.72 10.13 -18.21
CA ILE A 61 23.60 10.64 -19.57
C ILE A 61 23.85 12.14 -19.62
N GLU A 62 23.25 12.90 -18.70
CA GLU A 62 23.44 14.34 -18.59
C GLU A 62 24.92 14.67 -18.36
N ASN A 63 25.59 14.01 -17.42
CA ASN A 63 27.01 14.21 -17.15
C ASN A 63 27.91 13.94 -18.37
N GLU A 64 27.51 13.04 -19.27
CA GLU A 64 28.29 12.69 -20.47
C GLU A 64 27.93 13.51 -21.72
N VAL A 65 26.74 14.11 -21.78
CA VAL A 65 26.17 14.69 -23.00
C VAL A 65 25.92 16.19 -22.90
N ALA A 66 25.68 16.70 -21.69
CA ALA A 66 25.49 18.12 -21.43
C ALA A 66 26.75 18.91 -21.78
N ASN A 67 26.54 20.08 -22.39
CA ASN A 67 27.59 21.04 -22.68
C ASN A 67 26.95 22.43 -22.83
N GLU A 68 27.76 23.44 -23.09
CA GLU A 68 27.29 24.83 -23.25
C GLU A 68 26.23 25.04 -24.35
N ASN A 69 26.10 24.14 -25.33
CA ASN A 69 25.12 24.20 -26.43
C ASN A 69 23.96 23.19 -26.26
N ARG A 70 24.05 22.29 -25.27
CA ARG A 70 23.04 21.27 -25.00
C ARG A 70 22.68 21.29 -23.53
N ILE A 71 21.56 21.93 -23.25
CA ILE A 71 21.11 22.26 -21.91
C ILE A 71 20.04 21.25 -21.48
N PHE A 72 20.24 20.63 -20.31
CA PHE A 72 19.24 19.76 -19.71
C PHE A 72 18.28 20.59 -18.85
N VAL A 73 16.99 20.41 -19.06
CA VAL A 73 15.93 21.14 -18.35
C VAL A 73 15.09 20.14 -17.58
N ARG A 74 15.30 20.08 -16.26
CA ARG A 74 14.62 19.11 -15.39
C ARG A 74 13.33 19.65 -14.83
N LEU A 75 12.25 18.92 -15.08
CA LEU A 75 10.91 19.25 -14.60
C LEU A 75 10.39 18.14 -13.70
N ASN A 76 10.33 18.44 -12.40
CA ASN A 76 9.65 17.57 -11.45
C ASN A 76 8.12 17.74 -11.59
N LEU A 77 7.42 16.70 -12.03
CA LEU A 77 5.98 16.76 -12.28
C LEU A 77 5.13 16.05 -11.22
N SER A 78 5.70 15.72 -10.05
CA SER A 78 4.98 15.04 -8.96
C SER A 78 3.75 15.79 -8.41
N LYS A 79 3.62 17.08 -8.68
CA LYS A 79 2.49 17.94 -8.28
C LYS A 79 1.94 18.69 -9.49
N TYR A 80 1.58 17.95 -10.53
CA TYR A 80 0.88 18.51 -11.68
C TYR A 80 -0.55 18.94 -11.27
N SER A 81 -1.00 20.08 -11.80
CA SER A 81 -2.34 20.63 -11.52
C SER A 81 -3.01 21.28 -12.71
N SER A 82 -2.24 21.92 -13.61
CA SER A 82 -2.78 22.50 -14.85
C SER A 82 -1.69 22.73 -15.88
N TYR A 83 -2.09 22.78 -17.15
CA TYR A 83 -1.20 23.05 -18.29
C TYR A 83 -0.49 24.41 -18.17
N SER A 84 -1.23 25.46 -17.82
CA SER A 84 -0.66 26.79 -17.60
C SER A 84 0.51 26.81 -16.60
N LEU A 85 0.39 26.03 -15.51
CA LEU A 85 1.45 25.94 -14.50
C LEU A 85 2.65 25.13 -15.01
N LEU A 86 2.41 24.07 -15.78
CA LEU A 86 3.45 23.33 -16.48
C LEU A 86 4.22 24.23 -17.44
N MET A 87 3.52 25.05 -18.23
CA MET A 87 4.13 25.96 -19.19
C MET A 87 4.98 27.02 -18.53
N ARG A 88 4.48 27.64 -17.46
CA ARG A 88 5.27 28.59 -16.65
C ARG A 88 6.52 27.94 -16.09
N LYS A 89 6.39 26.71 -15.56
CA LYS A 89 7.53 25.99 -15.01
C LYS A 89 8.58 25.70 -16.08
N LEU A 90 8.15 25.25 -17.25
CA LEU A 90 9.04 24.96 -18.37
C LEU A 90 9.74 26.22 -18.89
N ILE A 91 9.03 27.35 -19.06
CA ILE A 91 9.63 28.64 -19.42
C ILE A 91 10.67 29.09 -18.39
N ARG A 92 10.36 28.97 -17.09
CA ARG A 92 11.30 29.32 -16.01
C ARG A 92 12.56 28.47 -16.06
N SER A 93 12.39 27.15 -16.13
CA SER A 93 13.51 26.22 -16.15
C SER A 93 14.37 26.40 -17.43
N ILE A 94 13.79 26.76 -18.58
CA ILE A 94 14.60 27.11 -19.76
C ILE A 94 15.49 28.31 -19.48
N TYR A 95 14.93 29.39 -18.91
CA TYR A 95 15.68 30.61 -18.64
C TYR A 95 16.78 30.38 -17.59
N GLU A 96 16.47 29.64 -16.52
CA GLU A 96 17.36 29.39 -15.38
C GLU A 96 18.51 28.44 -15.72
N GLU A 97 18.32 27.49 -16.63
CA GLU A 97 19.33 26.47 -16.97
C GLU A 97 20.31 26.91 -18.07
N ILE A 98 20.09 28.05 -18.74
CA ILE A 98 21.08 28.57 -19.70
C ILE A 98 22.28 29.13 -18.93
N PRO A 99 23.51 28.66 -19.18
CA PRO A 99 24.71 29.16 -18.50
C PRO A 99 24.88 30.67 -18.67
N GLU A 100 25.30 31.38 -17.60
CA GLU A 100 25.47 32.84 -17.63
C GLU A 100 26.38 33.31 -18.79
N ASP A 101 27.46 32.60 -19.07
CA ASP A 101 28.37 32.91 -20.19
C ASP A 101 27.65 32.88 -21.54
N ARG A 102 26.70 31.95 -21.71
CA ARG A 102 25.88 31.85 -22.92
C ARG A 102 24.77 32.88 -22.95
N LEU A 103 24.17 33.22 -21.80
CA LEU A 103 23.24 34.34 -21.70
C LEU A 103 23.91 35.67 -22.09
N ASN A 104 25.11 35.93 -21.58
CA ASN A 104 25.89 37.12 -21.90
C ASN A 104 26.27 37.18 -23.39
N LYS A 105 26.51 36.02 -24.01
CA LYS A 105 26.77 35.91 -25.45
C LYS A 105 25.51 36.18 -26.26
N LEU A 106 24.38 35.57 -25.89
CA LEU A 106 23.07 35.83 -26.50
C LEU A 106 22.66 37.30 -26.42
N GLU A 107 22.90 37.97 -25.29
CA GLU A 107 22.61 39.40 -25.13
C GLU A 107 23.38 40.26 -26.14
N LYS A 108 24.64 39.88 -26.45
CA LYS A 108 25.49 40.58 -27.43
C LYS A 108 25.12 40.24 -28.87
N ASP A 109 24.90 38.96 -29.15
CA ASP A 109 24.69 38.44 -30.51
C ASP A 109 23.25 38.69 -31.00
N ASP A 110 22.25 38.54 -30.12
CA ASP A 110 20.83 38.75 -30.41
C ASP A 110 20.06 39.31 -29.20
N LYS A 111 20.24 40.63 -28.97
CA LYS A 111 19.54 41.36 -27.91
C LYS A 111 18.00 41.23 -27.98
N LYS A 112 17.44 41.01 -29.18
CA LYS A 112 15.99 40.89 -29.37
C LYS A 112 15.49 39.57 -28.80
N LEU A 113 16.16 38.46 -29.12
CA LEU A 113 15.86 37.14 -28.55
C LEU A 113 16.03 37.16 -27.03
N TRP A 114 17.13 37.73 -26.53
CA TRP A 114 17.34 37.88 -25.09
C TRP A 114 16.19 38.63 -24.40
N THR A 115 15.79 39.78 -24.96
CA THR A 115 14.67 40.57 -24.41
C THR A 115 13.35 39.79 -24.48
N LYS A 116 13.09 39.06 -25.57
CA LYS A 116 11.89 38.21 -25.70
C LYS A 116 11.85 37.13 -24.62
N LEU A 117 12.96 36.42 -24.42
CA LEU A 117 13.08 35.35 -23.44
C LEU A 117 12.92 35.89 -22.01
N GLY A 118 13.61 36.99 -21.67
CA GLY A 118 13.48 37.66 -20.37
C GLY A 118 12.04 38.14 -20.09
N LEU A 119 11.37 38.73 -21.09
CA LEU A 119 9.97 39.12 -20.97
C LEU A 119 9.03 37.93 -20.76
N LEU A 120 9.28 36.81 -21.45
CA LEU A 120 8.47 35.60 -21.27
C LEU A 120 8.68 35.02 -19.86
N TYR A 121 9.91 34.99 -19.37
CA TYR A 121 10.27 34.59 -18.00
C TYR A 121 9.59 35.47 -16.95
N GLU A 122 9.73 36.80 -17.02
CA GLU A 122 9.12 37.74 -16.05
C GLU A 122 7.60 37.57 -15.96
N ARG A 123 6.96 37.36 -17.11
CA ARG A 123 5.50 37.16 -17.19
C ARG A 123 5.03 35.96 -16.38
N THR A 124 5.85 34.90 -16.25
CA THR A 124 5.45 33.73 -15.47
C THR A 124 5.15 34.03 -13.99
N PHE A 125 5.67 35.12 -13.41
CA PHE A 125 5.50 35.47 -11.99
C PHE A 125 4.25 36.32 -11.68
N ASN A 126 3.74 37.07 -12.65
CA ASN A 126 2.79 38.16 -12.41
C ASN A 126 1.33 37.75 -12.11
N ASP A 127 0.99 36.46 -12.20
CA ASP A 127 -0.37 35.96 -11.90
C ASP A 127 -0.55 35.44 -10.45
N ILE A 128 0.54 35.13 -9.73
CA ILE A 128 0.44 34.61 -8.35
C ILE A 128 0.09 35.73 -7.35
N SER A 129 0.37 36.99 -7.69
CA SER A 129 0.08 38.16 -6.85
C SER A 129 -1.38 38.62 -6.82
N ASN A 130 -2.31 37.95 -7.51
CA ASN A 130 -3.70 38.42 -7.65
C ASN A 130 -4.75 37.68 -6.79
N VAL A 131 -4.34 36.93 -5.75
CA VAL A 131 -5.28 36.27 -4.82
C VAL A 131 -5.79 37.18 -3.69
N ASN A 132 -5.25 38.39 -3.49
CA ASN A 132 -5.81 39.35 -2.52
C ASN A 132 -6.95 40.20 -3.10
N LYS A 133 -8.05 39.56 -3.53
CA LYS A 133 -9.32 40.25 -3.89
C LYS A 133 -9.89 41.10 -2.74
N THR A 134 -9.46 40.88 -1.51
CA THR A 134 -9.89 41.59 -0.29
C THR A 134 -9.20 42.94 -0.07
N GLU A 135 -7.95 43.12 -0.49
CA GLU A 135 -7.21 44.39 -0.34
C GLU A 135 -7.60 45.40 -1.43
N LEU A 136 -7.84 44.94 -2.66
CA LEU A 136 -8.24 45.81 -3.78
C LEU A 136 -9.66 46.38 -3.62
N THR A 137 -10.58 45.64 -2.98
CA THR A 137 -11.93 46.14 -2.70
C THR A 137 -11.93 47.17 -1.56
N THR A 138 -11.03 47.01 -0.57
CA THR A 138 -10.84 47.99 0.50
C THR A 138 -10.11 49.24 0.01
N GLU A 139 -9.06 49.13 -0.82
CA GLU A 139 -8.45 50.28 -1.49
C GLU A 139 -9.39 50.95 -2.51
N MET A 140 -10.26 50.21 -3.20
CA MET A 140 -11.32 50.80 -4.02
C MET A 140 -12.28 51.64 -3.18
N SER A 141 -12.71 51.15 -2.01
CA SER A 141 -13.61 51.89 -1.12
C SER A 141 -12.94 53.11 -0.49
N ASN A 142 -11.64 53.00 -0.16
CA ASN A 142 -10.86 54.06 0.46
C ASN A 142 -10.43 55.13 -0.56
N SER A 143 -10.12 54.75 -1.82
CA SER A 143 -9.82 55.70 -2.90
C SER A 143 -11.07 56.39 -3.46
N LEU A 144 -12.25 55.75 -3.43
CA LEU A 144 -13.52 56.42 -3.72
C LEU A 144 -13.86 57.48 -2.65
N LYS A 145 -13.56 57.21 -1.37
CA LYS A 145 -13.65 58.20 -0.29
C LYS A 145 -12.61 59.32 -0.39
N ALA A 146 -11.43 59.05 -0.96
CA ALA A 146 -10.35 60.03 -1.08
C ALA A 146 -10.48 60.96 -2.30
N VAL A 147 -11.07 60.50 -3.40
CA VAL A 147 -11.23 61.31 -4.64
C VAL A 147 -12.50 62.16 -4.60
N ILE A 148 -13.56 61.68 -3.93
CA ILE A 148 -14.76 62.49 -3.70
C ILE A 148 -14.58 63.17 -2.35
N ASP A 149 -13.94 64.34 -2.36
CA ASP A 149 -13.95 65.24 -1.21
C ASP A 149 -15.39 65.76 -1.05
N PHE A 150 -16.23 64.93 -0.41
CA PHE A 150 -17.68 65.13 -0.32
C PHE A 150 -18.03 66.50 0.27
N LYS A 151 -17.12 67.06 1.08
CA LYS A 151 -17.20 68.44 1.59
C LYS A 151 -17.19 69.48 0.47
N LYS A 152 -16.33 69.35 -0.55
CA LYS A 152 -16.29 70.27 -1.69
C LYS A 152 -17.54 70.15 -2.55
N PHE A 153 -18.05 68.93 -2.75
CA PHE A 153 -19.27 68.72 -3.51
C PHE A 153 -20.50 69.27 -2.79
N ILE A 154 -20.61 69.04 -1.47
CA ILE A 154 -21.63 69.67 -0.62
C ILE A 154 -21.53 71.20 -0.68
N LEU A 155 -20.32 71.77 -0.65
CA LEU A 155 -20.11 73.22 -0.72
C LEU A 155 -20.58 73.80 -2.06
N ILE A 156 -20.30 73.12 -3.17
CA ILE A 156 -20.75 73.53 -4.51
C ILE A 156 -22.29 73.43 -4.60
N PHE A 157 -22.86 72.36 -4.08
CA PHE A 157 -24.30 72.16 -4.12
C PHE A 157 -25.04 73.14 -3.21
N SER A 158 -24.49 73.44 -2.02
CA SER A 158 -25.06 74.40 -1.08
C SER A 158 -24.95 75.83 -1.60
N THR A 159 -23.85 76.19 -2.25
CA THR A 159 -23.70 77.51 -2.90
C THR A 159 -24.64 77.67 -4.10
N LEU A 160 -24.86 76.63 -4.90
CA LEU A 160 -25.87 76.63 -5.96
C LEU A 160 -27.28 76.80 -5.39
N ILE A 161 -27.65 76.02 -4.37
CA ILE A 161 -28.96 76.13 -3.70
C ILE A 161 -29.14 77.53 -3.09
N PHE A 162 -28.12 78.05 -2.39
CA PHE A 162 -28.18 79.37 -1.77
C PHE A 162 -28.29 80.48 -2.82
N SER A 163 -27.57 80.38 -3.93
CA SER A 163 -27.68 81.31 -5.06
C SER A 163 -29.08 81.28 -5.70
N ALA A 164 -29.67 80.09 -5.86
CA ALA A 164 -31.01 79.92 -6.42
C ALA A 164 -32.12 80.45 -5.47
N ILE A 165 -31.99 80.19 -4.16
CA ILE A 165 -32.89 80.73 -3.14
C ILE A 165 -32.80 82.26 -3.13
N ASN A 166 -31.58 82.80 -3.12
CA ASN A 166 -31.36 84.23 -3.17
C ASN A 166 -31.99 84.87 -4.42
N PHE A 167 -31.94 84.19 -5.57
CA PHE A 167 -32.53 84.69 -6.81
C PHE A 167 -34.06 84.81 -6.74
N LYS A 168 -34.72 83.88 -6.03
CA LYS A 168 -36.19 83.86 -5.95
C LYS A 168 -36.74 84.76 -4.83
N TRP A 169 -35.99 84.93 -3.74
CA TRP A 169 -36.47 85.62 -2.53
C TRP A 169 -35.78 86.97 -2.31
N ASP A 170 -34.79 87.30 -3.15
CA ASP A 170 -34.02 88.55 -3.12
C ASP A 170 -33.44 88.87 -1.72
N LEU A 171 -33.00 87.82 -1.02
CA LEU A 171 -32.57 87.88 0.38
C LEU A 171 -31.37 88.84 0.59
N LEU A 172 -30.46 88.88 -0.37
CA LEU A 172 -29.32 89.80 -0.37
C LEU A 172 -29.72 91.25 -0.64
N SER A 173 -30.86 91.50 -1.29
CA SER A 173 -31.32 92.87 -1.55
C SER A 173 -31.85 93.57 -0.31
N TYR A 174 -32.40 92.79 0.62
CA TYR A 174 -32.79 93.27 1.93
C TYR A 174 -31.60 93.73 2.80
N ILE A 175 -30.41 93.14 2.58
CA ILE A 175 -29.21 93.39 3.42
C ILE A 175 -28.26 94.41 2.77
N PHE A 176 -28.06 94.35 1.45
CA PHE A 176 -27.11 95.20 0.72
C PHE A 176 -27.86 96.05 -0.30
N ASN A 177 -28.41 97.16 0.19
CA ASN A 177 -29.47 97.94 -0.45
C ASN A 177 -29.10 98.69 -1.76
N TYR A 178 -28.06 98.30 -2.52
CA TYR A 178 -27.70 98.99 -3.78
C TYR A 178 -26.99 98.18 -4.89
N PHE A 179 -26.71 96.87 -4.74
CA PHE A 179 -25.95 96.09 -5.78
C PHE A 179 -26.41 94.63 -5.97
N THR A 180 -27.71 94.40 -5.99
CA THR A 180 -28.28 93.09 -5.61
C THR A 180 -28.36 92.10 -6.76
N ASN A 181 -28.77 92.57 -7.95
CA ASN A 181 -28.95 91.70 -9.11
C ASN A 181 -27.62 91.24 -9.72
N LEU A 182 -26.61 92.13 -9.80
CA LEU A 182 -25.33 91.80 -10.43
C LEU A 182 -24.56 90.74 -9.62
N ILE A 183 -24.52 90.89 -8.30
CA ILE A 183 -23.78 89.98 -7.40
C ILE A 183 -24.42 88.59 -7.40
N GLY A 184 -25.76 88.50 -7.40
CA GLY A 184 -26.47 87.23 -7.49
C GLY A 184 -26.14 86.45 -8.76
N TRP A 185 -26.13 87.13 -9.91
CA TRP A 185 -25.74 86.53 -11.19
C TRP A 185 -24.28 86.10 -11.22
N VAL A 186 -23.36 86.91 -10.70
CA VAL A 186 -21.93 86.57 -10.65
C VAL A 186 -21.68 85.34 -9.77
N LEU A 187 -22.35 85.23 -8.62
CA LEU A 187 -22.23 84.07 -7.74
C LEU A 187 -22.80 82.80 -8.39
N LEU A 188 -23.95 82.88 -9.07
CA LEU A 188 -24.57 81.74 -9.72
C LEU A 188 -23.74 81.24 -10.92
N ILE A 189 -23.23 82.16 -11.75
CA ILE A 189 -22.35 81.84 -12.86
C ILE A 189 -21.03 81.26 -12.34
N GLY A 190 -20.44 81.87 -11.31
CA GLY A 190 -19.21 81.38 -10.68
C GLY A 190 -19.36 79.97 -10.10
N ALA A 191 -20.44 79.70 -9.37
CA ALA A 191 -20.72 78.38 -8.81
C ALA A 191 -21.01 77.34 -9.90
N SER A 192 -21.68 77.73 -10.99
CA SER A 192 -21.96 76.84 -12.12
C SER A 192 -20.68 76.45 -12.86
N ILE A 193 -19.80 77.42 -13.13
CA ILE A 193 -18.49 77.16 -13.75
C ILE A 193 -17.64 76.26 -12.85
N TRP A 194 -17.60 76.53 -11.55
CA TRP A 194 -16.90 75.70 -10.58
C TRP A 194 -17.43 74.26 -10.58
N GLY A 195 -18.76 74.09 -10.56
CA GLY A 195 -19.41 72.79 -10.60
C GLY A 195 -19.08 72.01 -11.87
N CYS A 196 -19.07 72.68 -13.03
CA CYS A 196 -18.67 72.06 -14.30
C CYS A 196 -17.22 71.60 -14.30
N VAL A 197 -16.29 72.41 -13.77
CA VAL A 197 -14.86 72.07 -13.69
C VAL A 197 -14.63 70.85 -12.79
N GLU A 198 -15.23 70.82 -11.61
CA GLU A 198 -15.10 69.68 -10.70
C GLU A 198 -15.83 68.42 -11.21
N GLY A 199 -16.98 68.59 -11.87
CA GLY A 199 -17.68 67.50 -12.55
C GLY A 199 -16.85 66.88 -13.68
N PHE A 200 -16.14 67.70 -14.46
CA PHE A 200 -15.25 67.22 -15.51
C PHE A 200 -14.02 66.48 -14.96
N LYS A 201 -13.43 66.97 -13.86
CA LYS A 201 -12.35 66.24 -13.16
C LYS A 201 -12.82 64.89 -12.63
N LEU A 202 -14.04 64.82 -12.08
CA LEU A 202 -14.63 63.57 -11.62
C LEU A 202 -14.85 62.59 -12.80
N HIS A 203 -15.43 63.08 -13.90
CA HIS A 203 -15.70 62.27 -15.08
C HIS A 203 -14.42 61.72 -15.70
N THR A 204 -13.38 62.55 -15.81
CA THR A 204 -12.04 62.13 -16.31
C THR A 204 -11.35 61.14 -15.36
N ALA A 205 -11.54 61.26 -14.05
CA ALA A 205 -11.04 60.28 -13.08
C ALA A 205 -11.77 58.93 -13.19
N ILE A 206 -13.10 58.94 -13.36
CA ILE A 206 -13.91 57.72 -13.51
C ILE A 206 -13.61 57.02 -14.84
N THR A 207 -13.53 57.76 -15.95
CA THR A 207 -13.24 57.20 -17.28
C THR A 207 -11.84 56.62 -17.38
N LYS A 208 -10.80 57.33 -16.89
CA LYS A 208 -9.43 56.78 -16.82
C LYS A 208 -9.39 55.45 -16.06
N LYS A 209 -10.12 55.34 -14.94
CA LYS A 209 -10.15 54.14 -14.09
C LYS A 209 -10.97 52.98 -14.70
N SER A 210 -12.02 53.28 -15.46
CA SER A 210 -12.78 52.25 -16.22
C SER A 210 -11.95 51.60 -17.33
N LEU A 211 -11.09 52.40 -17.99
CA LEU A 211 -10.12 51.92 -18.98
C LEU A 211 -9.02 51.07 -18.31
N THR A 212 -8.55 51.45 -17.12
CA THR A 212 -7.57 50.65 -16.36
C THR A 212 -8.15 49.29 -15.96
N ASN A 213 -9.43 49.23 -15.55
CA ASN A 213 -10.10 47.97 -15.21
C ASN A 213 -10.36 47.07 -16.42
N GLN A 214 -10.67 47.63 -17.60
CA GLN A 214 -10.78 46.86 -18.84
C GLN A 214 -9.42 46.34 -19.37
N VAL A 215 -8.33 47.02 -19.04
CA VAL A 215 -6.96 46.59 -19.37
C VAL A 215 -6.47 45.51 -18.39
N LEU A 216 -6.80 45.63 -17.10
CA LEU A 216 -6.49 44.61 -16.09
C LEU A 216 -7.28 43.31 -16.29
N SER A 217 -8.54 43.38 -16.74
CA SER A 217 -9.31 42.19 -17.14
C SER A 217 -8.80 41.54 -18.44
N ARG A 218 -7.93 42.22 -19.20
CA ARG A 218 -7.26 41.72 -20.42
C ARG A 218 -5.82 41.26 -20.18
N GLN A 219 -5.34 41.28 -18.93
CA GLN A 219 -3.97 40.93 -18.55
C GLN A 219 -3.88 39.89 -17.43
N SER A 220 -4.92 39.07 -17.20
CA SER A 220 -4.64 37.71 -16.72
C SER A 220 -3.82 37.04 -17.82
N LEU A 221 -2.73 36.38 -17.47
CA LEU A 221 -1.89 35.79 -18.48
C LEU A 221 -2.70 34.85 -19.39
N TYR A 222 -2.62 35.17 -20.68
CA TYR A 222 -2.38 34.27 -21.80
C TYR A 222 -3.26 33.01 -21.86
N ASP A 223 -4.07 32.93 -22.91
CA ASP A 223 -4.50 31.65 -23.47
C ASP A 223 -3.29 30.72 -23.51
N ASP A 224 -3.41 29.51 -22.97
CA ASP A 224 -2.28 28.58 -22.85
C ASP A 224 -1.64 28.33 -24.23
N GLU A 225 -2.46 28.36 -25.29
CA GLU A 225 -2.05 28.31 -26.70
C GLU A 225 -1.06 29.42 -27.09
N ILE A 226 -1.25 30.65 -26.60
CA ILE A 226 -0.36 31.78 -26.93
C ILE A 226 0.97 31.62 -26.19
N ALA A 227 0.95 31.16 -24.94
CA ALA A 227 2.18 30.92 -24.18
C ALA A 227 3.02 29.83 -24.86
N GLU A 228 2.38 28.74 -25.28
CA GLU A 228 3.01 27.65 -26.02
C GLU A 228 3.56 28.11 -27.37
N HIS A 229 2.80 28.89 -28.15
CA HIS A 229 3.28 29.44 -29.42
C HIS A 229 4.53 30.31 -29.20
N ARG A 230 4.55 31.16 -28.17
CA ARG A 230 5.70 32.02 -27.86
C ARG A 230 6.92 31.23 -27.41
N LEU A 231 6.71 30.20 -26.61
CA LEU A 231 7.75 29.27 -26.23
C LEU A 231 8.35 28.57 -27.47
N THR A 232 7.50 28.08 -28.37
CA THR A 232 7.90 27.42 -29.62
C THR A 232 8.72 28.36 -30.51
N GLU A 233 8.30 29.63 -30.63
CA GLU A 233 9.05 30.68 -31.33
C GLU A 233 10.45 30.87 -30.72
N ILE A 234 10.54 30.98 -29.39
CA ILE A 234 11.82 31.15 -28.68
C ILE A 234 12.72 29.92 -28.82
N LEU A 235 12.18 28.71 -28.71
CA LEU A 235 12.97 27.48 -28.89
C LEU A 235 13.50 27.35 -30.32
N THR A 236 12.73 27.81 -31.31
CA THR A 236 13.18 27.87 -32.71
C THR A 236 14.35 28.83 -32.86
N GLU A 237 14.21 30.07 -32.36
CA GLU A 237 15.28 31.07 -32.39
C GLU A 237 16.53 30.59 -31.64
N LEU A 238 16.38 29.95 -30.46
CA LEU A 238 17.52 29.39 -29.71
C LEU A 238 18.22 28.26 -30.46
N LYS A 239 17.48 27.41 -31.17
CA LYS A 239 18.03 26.34 -32.01
C LYS A 239 18.84 26.90 -33.18
N GLU A 240 18.43 28.02 -33.77
CA GLU A 240 19.21 28.75 -34.80
C GLU A 240 20.55 29.26 -34.25
N HIS A 241 20.60 29.60 -32.96
CA HIS A 241 21.84 29.94 -32.22
C HIS A 241 22.63 28.72 -31.72
N HIS A 242 22.32 27.52 -32.24
CA HIS A 242 22.91 26.23 -31.84
C HIS A 242 22.70 25.86 -30.37
N ILE A 243 21.69 26.42 -29.71
CA ILE A 243 21.33 26.06 -28.34
C ILE A 243 20.17 25.06 -28.42
N THR A 244 20.43 23.84 -27.97
CA THR A 244 19.47 22.73 -27.98
C THR A 244 19.11 22.33 -26.55
N PHE A 245 17.86 21.90 -26.36
CA PHE A 245 17.36 21.53 -25.04
C PHE A 245 17.02 20.04 -24.97
N VAL A 246 17.35 19.44 -23.83
CA VAL A 246 16.92 18.10 -23.43
C VAL A 246 16.01 18.26 -22.22
N PHE A 247 14.70 18.17 -22.44
CA PHE A 247 13.70 18.26 -21.39
C PHE A 247 13.56 16.91 -20.69
N VAL A 248 13.65 16.92 -19.35
CA VAL A 248 13.48 15.71 -18.54
C VAL A 248 12.22 15.88 -17.70
N PHE A 249 11.17 15.12 -18.02
CA PHE A 249 9.94 15.09 -17.24
C PHE A 249 10.05 13.98 -16.20
N ASP A 250 10.47 14.35 -14.99
CA ASP A 250 10.77 13.41 -13.90
C ASP A 250 9.61 13.30 -12.88
N GLU A 251 9.64 12.22 -12.12
CA GLU A 251 8.67 11.87 -11.07
C GLU A 251 7.22 11.67 -11.55
N LEU A 252 7.00 11.34 -12.83
CA LEU A 252 5.67 10.97 -13.33
C LEU A 252 5.16 9.67 -12.70
N ASP A 253 6.05 8.81 -12.19
CA ASP A 253 5.72 7.58 -11.47
C ASP A 253 5.06 7.79 -10.09
N LYS A 254 4.91 9.05 -9.66
CA LYS A 254 4.14 9.43 -8.45
C LYS A 254 2.70 9.84 -8.74
N LEU A 255 2.36 10.04 -10.02
CA LEU A 255 1.02 10.42 -10.45
C LEU A 255 0.21 9.18 -10.83
N ASP A 256 -1.11 9.31 -10.80
CA ASP A 256 -1.98 8.31 -11.42
C ASP A 256 -1.86 8.36 -12.96
N ILE A 257 -2.17 7.25 -13.61
CA ILE A 257 -1.99 7.12 -15.07
C ILE A 257 -2.79 8.16 -15.86
N LYS A 258 -3.98 8.58 -15.39
CA LYS A 258 -4.80 9.57 -16.10
C LYS A 258 -4.16 10.95 -16.05
N SER A 259 -3.58 11.31 -14.92
CA SER A 259 -2.81 12.55 -14.78
C SER A 259 -1.59 12.56 -15.71
N VAL A 260 -0.87 11.43 -15.80
CA VAL A 260 0.26 11.29 -16.74
C VAL A 260 -0.20 11.44 -18.19
N GLU A 261 -1.33 10.85 -18.56
CA GLU A 261 -1.93 11.01 -19.89
C GLU A 261 -2.35 12.44 -20.19
N SER A 262 -2.91 13.17 -19.22
CA SER A 262 -3.23 14.59 -19.37
C SER A 262 -1.99 15.39 -19.71
N ILE A 263 -0.89 15.19 -18.96
CA ILE A 263 0.39 15.86 -19.21
C ILE A 263 0.91 15.54 -20.61
N ILE A 264 0.88 14.26 -21.01
CA ILE A 264 1.34 13.82 -22.32
C ILE A 264 0.50 14.47 -23.44
N ASN A 265 -0.82 14.47 -23.29
CA ASN A 265 -1.73 15.04 -24.28
C ASN A 265 -1.56 16.56 -24.42
N GLU A 266 -1.40 17.25 -23.30
CA GLU A 266 -1.19 18.70 -23.26
C GLU A 266 0.19 19.10 -23.80
N THR A 267 1.21 18.28 -23.63
CA THR A 267 2.57 18.56 -24.13
C THR A 267 2.86 17.94 -25.50
N LYS A 268 1.88 17.27 -26.11
CA LYS A 268 2.04 16.53 -27.37
C LYS A 268 2.58 17.40 -28.50
N SER A 269 1.99 18.57 -28.72
CA SER A 269 2.41 19.53 -29.76
C SER A 269 3.87 19.93 -29.59
N LEU A 270 4.28 20.24 -28.36
CA LEU A 270 5.65 20.59 -28.03
C LEU A 270 6.61 19.39 -28.26
N MET A 271 6.22 18.19 -27.83
CA MET A 271 6.99 16.94 -28.00
C MET A 271 7.19 16.54 -29.46
N LEU A 272 6.20 16.81 -30.32
CA LEU A 272 6.24 16.52 -31.76
C LEU A 272 6.90 17.62 -32.60
N SER A 273 7.19 18.79 -32.01
CA SER A 273 7.75 19.94 -32.73
C SER A 273 9.18 19.74 -33.26
N GLY A 274 9.94 18.80 -32.69
CA GLY A 274 11.36 18.60 -33.00
C GLY A 274 12.28 19.77 -32.58
N LEU A 275 11.81 20.65 -31.69
CA LEU A 275 12.58 21.78 -31.16
C LEU A 275 13.44 21.43 -29.94
N GLY A 276 13.17 20.30 -29.30
CA GLY A 276 13.96 19.76 -28.20
C GLY A 276 13.82 18.25 -28.12
N THR A 277 14.72 17.63 -27.35
CA THR A 277 14.61 16.22 -27.02
C THR A 277 13.84 16.07 -25.71
N PHE A 278 12.87 15.16 -25.64
CA PHE A 278 12.04 14.96 -24.43
C PHE A 278 12.31 13.58 -23.84
N LEU A 279 12.76 13.54 -22.59
CA LEU A 279 12.95 12.32 -21.81
C LEU A 279 11.79 12.22 -20.81
N ILE A 280 10.84 11.33 -21.07
CA ILE A 280 9.67 11.12 -20.22
C ILE A 280 9.98 10.00 -19.23
N VAL A 281 10.17 10.35 -17.95
CA VAL A 281 10.58 9.40 -16.91
C VAL A 281 9.36 8.92 -16.14
N ALA A 282 8.91 7.71 -16.47
CA ALA A 282 7.64 7.20 -15.98
C ALA A 282 7.76 5.85 -15.28
N GLY A 283 6.68 5.47 -14.60
CA GLY A 283 6.53 4.16 -14.00
C GLY A 283 6.23 3.08 -15.03
N GLN A 284 6.25 1.83 -14.58
CA GLN A 284 6.02 0.66 -15.41
C GLN A 284 4.62 0.63 -16.07
N GLN A 285 3.61 1.24 -15.43
CA GLN A 285 2.24 1.31 -15.96
C GLN A 285 2.15 2.02 -17.32
N LEU A 286 2.87 3.14 -17.49
CA LEU A 286 2.89 3.85 -18.77
C LEU A 286 3.57 3.04 -19.86
N TYR A 287 4.60 2.27 -19.50
CA TYR A 287 5.29 1.39 -20.43
C TYR A 287 4.38 0.26 -20.94
N TYR A 288 3.60 -0.38 -20.07
CA TYR A 288 2.62 -1.38 -20.49
C TYR A 288 1.54 -0.80 -21.39
N LYS A 289 1.03 0.39 -21.06
CA LYS A 289 0.06 1.08 -21.90
C LYS A 289 0.65 1.46 -23.27
N TYR A 290 1.91 1.90 -23.31
CA TYR A 290 2.61 2.14 -24.58
C TYR A 290 2.77 0.85 -25.39
N TYR A 291 3.12 -0.26 -24.75
CA TYR A 291 3.27 -1.54 -25.44
C TYR A 291 1.93 -2.05 -26.03
N ASP A 292 0.81 -1.79 -25.35
CA ASP A 292 -0.54 -2.12 -25.82
C ASP A 292 -1.06 -1.14 -26.88
N SER A 293 -0.54 0.09 -26.92
CA SER A 293 -1.01 1.15 -27.82
C SER A 293 -1.08 0.79 -29.33
N PRO A 294 -0.27 -0.13 -29.90
CA PRO A 294 -0.43 -0.55 -31.29
C PRO A 294 -1.69 -1.38 -31.57
N THR A 295 -2.34 -1.94 -30.54
CA THR A 295 -3.60 -2.70 -30.67
C THR A 295 -4.83 -1.78 -30.67
N GLU A 296 -4.68 -0.56 -30.14
CA GLU A 296 -5.69 0.49 -30.12
C GLU A 296 -5.66 1.32 -31.42
N ASP A 297 -6.81 1.49 -32.07
CA ASP A 297 -6.93 2.41 -33.21
C ASP A 297 -6.64 3.86 -32.77
N ASP A 298 -5.78 4.57 -33.51
CA ASP A 298 -5.38 5.97 -33.31
C ASP A 298 -4.73 6.29 -31.94
N SER A 299 -4.04 5.32 -31.32
CA SER A 299 -3.39 5.58 -30.03
C SER A 299 -2.24 6.59 -30.14
N ILE A 300 -2.38 7.72 -29.44
CA ILE A 300 -1.39 8.81 -29.41
C ILE A 300 -0.02 8.31 -28.97
N LEU A 301 0.02 7.40 -28.00
CA LEU A 301 1.24 6.89 -27.40
C LEU A 301 2.13 6.17 -28.43
N SER A 302 1.54 5.41 -29.35
CA SER A 302 2.26 4.62 -30.37
C SER A 302 3.14 5.48 -31.28
N SER A 303 2.74 6.73 -31.52
CA SER A 303 3.41 7.67 -32.43
C SER A 303 4.27 8.72 -31.73
N LEU A 304 4.12 8.87 -30.41
CA LEU A 304 4.76 9.94 -29.66
C LEU A 304 6.25 9.67 -29.40
N PHE A 305 6.59 8.42 -29.09
CA PHE A 305 7.95 8.03 -28.70
C PHE A 305 8.71 7.42 -29.86
N ALA A 306 9.87 7.98 -30.18
CA ALA A 306 10.75 7.42 -31.20
C ALA A 306 11.38 6.08 -30.75
N ASN A 307 11.64 5.96 -29.45
CA ASN A 307 12.15 4.74 -28.85
C ASN A 307 11.83 4.72 -27.35
N THR A 308 11.84 3.52 -26.76
CA THR A 308 11.64 3.29 -25.33
C THR A 308 12.90 2.69 -24.72
N PHE A 309 13.20 3.10 -23.49
CA PHE A 309 14.34 2.63 -22.71
C PHE A 309 13.82 2.15 -21.36
N HIS A 310 13.69 0.83 -21.24
CA HIS A 310 13.29 0.20 -19.99
C HIS A 310 14.53 0.02 -19.10
N ILE A 311 14.46 0.53 -17.86
CA ILE A 311 15.48 0.35 -16.84
C ILE A 311 15.12 -0.90 -16.02
N PRO A 312 15.91 -1.99 -16.13
CA PRO A 312 15.55 -3.25 -15.51
C PRO A 312 15.74 -3.23 -13.98
N LEU A 313 15.16 -4.22 -13.31
CA LEU A 313 15.49 -4.58 -11.93
C LEU A 313 16.99 -4.86 -11.82
N ALA A 314 17.61 -4.42 -10.72
CA ALA A 314 19.07 -4.55 -10.56
C ALA A 314 19.47 -6.02 -10.50
N SER A 315 20.51 -6.43 -11.22
CA SER A 315 21.07 -7.77 -11.09
C SER A 315 21.69 -7.99 -9.72
N ASP A 316 21.82 -9.25 -9.33
CA ASP A 316 22.46 -9.61 -8.06
C ASP A 316 23.91 -9.12 -8.01
N ASP A 317 24.63 -9.13 -9.14
CA ASP A 317 25.97 -8.56 -9.26
C ASP A 317 26.01 -7.07 -8.92
N ILE A 318 25.05 -6.29 -9.44
CA ILE A 318 24.94 -4.85 -9.18
C ILE A 318 24.63 -4.60 -7.70
N LEU A 319 23.71 -5.38 -7.11
CA LEU A 319 23.37 -5.26 -5.69
C LEU A 319 24.51 -5.71 -4.79
N LEU A 320 25.26 -6.73 -5.17
CA LEU A 320 26.41 -7.22 -4.44
C LEU A 320 27.55 -6.21 -4.47
N GLU A 321 27.81 -5.58 -5.63
CA GLU A 321 28.77 -4.48 -5.73
C GLU A 321 28.36 -3.31 -4.81
N LEU A 322 27.09 -2.92 -4.86
CA LEU A 322 26.53 -1.88 -4.00
C LEU A 322 26.71 -2.24 -2.52
N PHE A 323 26.37 -3.47 -2.13
CA PHE A 323 26.47 -3.94 -0.75
C PHE A 323 27.92 -3.97 -0.25
N ASN A 324 28.85 -4.50 -1.04
CA ASN A 324 30.27 -4.58 -0.68
C ASN A 324 30.91 -3.20 -0.48
N ARG A 325 30.45 -2.17 -1.22
CA ARG A 325 30.94 -0.79 -1.06
C ARG A 325 30.57 -0.14 0.28
N LEU A 326 29.50 -0.64 0.90
CA LEU A 326 29.00 -0.16 2.19
C LEU A 326 29.76 -0.79 3.36
N ILE A 327 30.29 -2.00 3.19
CA ILE A 327 31.00 -2.72 4.25
C ILE A 327 32.36 -2.06 4.50
N THR A 328 32.62 -1.66 5.74
CA THR A 328 33.92 -1.10 6.15
C THR A 328 34.78 -2.09 6.90
N LYS A 329 34.16 -2.94 7.74
CA LYS A 329 34.84 -3.94 8.56
C LYS A 329 33.88 -5.10 8.89
N LYS A 330 34.42 -6.31 8.97
CA LYS A 330 33.75 -7.52 9.46
C LYS A 330 34.34 -7.88 10.83
N GLU A 331 33.52 -7.99 11.88
CA GLU A 331 33.95 -8.42 13.23
C GLU A 331 33.15 -9.64 13.69
N ASP A 332 33.85 -10.78 13.84
CA ASP A 332 33.27 -12.06 14.28
C ASP A 332 32.06 -12.52 13.45
N VAL A 333 32.04 -12.19 12.15
CA VAL A 333 31.00 -12.59 11.20
C VAL A 333 31.56 -13.58 10.19
N SER A 334 30.84 -14.69 9.94
CA SER A 334 31.16 -15.62 8.85
C SER A 334 30.74 -15.04 7.49
N ASP A 335 31.46 -15.38 6.42
CA ASP A 335 31.06 -14.98 5.07
C ASP A 335 29.70 -15.57 4.67
N GLU A 336 29.33 -16.74 5.22
CA GLU A 336 28.00 -17.33 5.02
C GLU A 336 26.88 -16.46 5.61
N ALA A 337 27.05 -15.94 6.84
CA ALA A 337 26.04 -15.05 7.44
C ALA A 337 25.89 -13.74 6.67
N ILE A 338 26.99 -13.20 6.14
CA ILE A 338 26.97 -12.01 5.27
C ILE A 338 26.23 -12.31 3.96
N ASN A 339 26.50 -13.46 3.35
CA ASN A 339 25.85 -13.88 2.11
C ASN A 339 24.35 -14.11 2.32
N GLN A 340 23.95 -14.81 3.39
CA GLN A 340 22.54 -15.01 3.73
C GLN A 340 21.83 -13.68 3.96
N TYR A 341 22.48 -12.73 4.63
CA TYR A 341 21.94 -11.39 4.81
C TYR A 341 21.78 -10.64 3.48
N PHE A 342 22.79 -10.68 2.60
CA PHE A 342 22.72 -10.11 1.26
C PHE A 342 21.55 -10.69 0.44
N LEU A 343 21.39 -12.02 0.43
CA LEU A 343 20.29 -12.70 -0.25
C LEU A 343 18.93 -12.30 0.35
N ALA A 344 18.84 -12.22 1.67
CA ALA A 344 17.63 -11.76 2.35
C ALA A 344 17.25 -10.32 1.97
N LEU A 345 18.23 -9.40 1.91
CA LEU A 345 18.03 -8.03 1.45
C LEU A 345 17.59 -7.98 -0.02
N THR A 346 18.18 -8.81 -0.87
CA THR A 346 17.85 -8.89 -2.30
C THR A 346 16.40 -9.32 -2.49
N LEU A 347 15.95 -10.36 -1.80
CA LEU A 347 14.55 -10.80 -1.80
C LEU A 347 13.60 -9.72 -1.27
N ASN A 348 13.91 -9.15 -0.10
CA ASN A 348 13.05 -8.16 0.55
C ASN A 348 12.98 -6.84 -0.20
N SER A 349 14.02 -6.49 -0.97
CA SER A 349 14.05 -5.30 -1.81
C SER A 349 13.33 -5.47 -3.14
N ASN A 350 12.95 -6.69 -3.53
CA ASN A 350 12.45 -7.01 -4.88
C ASN A 350 13.44 -6.55 -5.96
N ARG A 351 14.75 -6.65 -5.67
CA ARG A 351 15.83 -6.14 -6.53
C ARG A 351 15.76 -4.65 -6.87
N LEU A 352 15.06 -3.85 -6.06
CA LEU A 352 15.02 -2.38 -6.20
C LEU A 352 16.14 -1.74 -5.36
N PRO A 353 17.15 -1.09 -5.97
CA PRO A 353 18.28 -0.49 -5.25
C PRO A 353 17.85 0.45 -4.13
N ARG A 354 16.82 1.29 -4.37
CA ARG A 354 16.33 2.20 -3.33
C ARG A 354 15.76 1.47 -2.12
N LYS A 355 14.97 0.40 -2.34
CA LYS A 355 14.40 -0.39 -1.25
C LYS A 355 15.50 -1.17 -0.53
N PHE A 356 16.46 -1.72 -1.26
CA PHE A 356 17.64 -2.41 -0.73
C PHE A 356 18.42 -1.54 0.26
N MET A 357 18.74 -0.31 -0.12
CA MET A 357 19.44 0.65 0.74
C MET A 357 18.62 1.06 1.98
N ASN A 358 17.30 1.20 1.82
CA ASN A 358 16.42 1.53 2.94
C ASN A 358 16.38 0.41 3.98
N LEU A 359 16.32 -0.86 3.54
CA LEU A 359 16.34 -2.01 4.45
C LEU A 359 17.64 -2.03 5.28
N ILE A 360 18.78 -1.78 4.65
CA ILE A 360 20.06 -1.65 5.37
C ILE A 360 19.98 -0.52 6.41
N ARG A 361 19.45 0.65 6.05
CA ARG A 361 19.33 1.78 6.99
C ARG A 361 18.42 1.47 8.17
N GLU A 362 17.34 0.73 7.95
CA GLU A 362 16.37 0.35 8.99
C GLU A 362 16.99 -0.57 10.06
N GLU A 363 18.03 -1.33 9.71
CA GLU A 363 18.67 -2.33 10.58
C GLU A 363 19.99 -1.84 11.20
N ILE A 364 20.37 -0.57 10.98
CA ILE A 364 21.60 -0.01 11.56
C ILE A 364 21.46 0.26 13.06
N GLU A 365 22.43 -0.25 13.80
CA GLU A 365 22.70 0.08 15.19
C GLU A 365 23.96 0.96 15.30
N TRP A 366 24.07 1.71 16.40
CA TRP A 366 25.18 2.64 16.63
C TRP A 366 26.01 2.22 17.84
N GLU A 367 27.33 2.18 17.67
CA GLU A 367 28.31 2.05 18.75
C GLU A 367 29.29 3.22 18.69
N GLY A 368 29.02 4.24 19.52
CA GLY A 368 29.69 5.53 19.42
C GLY A 368 29.42 6.19 18.06
N ASN A 369 30.48 6.43 17.28
CA ASN A 369 30.39 7.04 15.94
C ASN A 369 30.44 6.02 14.79
N LYS A 370 30.30 4.73 15.09
CA LYS A 370 30.33 3.65 14.09
C LYS A 370 28.95 3.04 13.93
N ALA A 371 28.48 2.98 12.69
CA ALA A 371 27.27 2.27 12.31
C ALA A 371 27.62 0.79 12.06
N TYR A 372 26.80 -0.12 12.58
CA TYR A 372 26.95 -1.55 12.36
C TYR A 372 25.59 -2.25 12.29
N ILE A 373 25.58 -3.48 11.78
CA ILE A 373 24.42 -4.37 11.76
C ILE A 373 24.78 -5.60 12.60
N ASP A 374 23.90 -5.98 13.53
CA ASP A 374 24.07 -7.18 14.33
C ASP A 374 23.42 -8.38 13.63
N LEU A 375 24.24 -9.18 12.95
CA LEU A 375 23.76 -10.30 12.15
C LEU A 375 23.33 -11.50 13.00
N GLU A 376 23.76 -11.56 14.25
CA GLU A 376 23.41 -12.67 15.16
C GLU A 376 21.91 -12.68 15.46
N LYS A 377 21.29 -11.49 15.57
CA LYS A 377 19.85 -11.31 15.74
C LYS A 377 19.01 -11.68 14.52
N LEU A 378 19.64 -11.87 13.35
CA LEU A 378 18.94 -11.99 12.07
C LEU A 378 19.18 -13.34 11.37
N THR A 379 20.09 -14.17 11.90
CA THR A 379 20.62 -15.36 11.22
C THR A 379 19.53 -16.29 10.70
N ALA A 380 18.60 -16.67 11.57
CA ALA A 380 17.63 -17.73 11.26
C ALA A 380 16.57 -17.25 10.25
N LYS A 381 16.07 -16.01 10.37
CA LYS A 381 15.20 -15.37 9.37
C LYS A 381 15.90 -15.19 8.03
N ASN A 382 17.16 -14.75 8.04
CA ASN A 382 17.94 -14.55 6.82
C ASN A 382 18.17 -15.85 6.05
N GLU A 383 18.38 -16.97 6.74
CA GLU A 383 18.53 -18.29 6.11
C GLU A 383 17.28 -18.69 5.31
N VAL A 384 16.09 -18.51 5.88
CA VAL A 384 14.82 -18.79 5.18
C VAL A 384 14.65 -17.88 3.97
N MET A 385 14.91 -16.59 4.13
CA MET A 385 14.81 -15.62 3.04
C MET A 385 15.83 -15.90 1.93
N ALA A 386 17.04 -16.32 2.28
CA ALA A 386 18.05 -16.73 1.32
C ALA A 386 17.61 -17.98 0.53
N THR A 387 16.99 -18.95 1.19
CA THR A 387 16.45 -20.15 0.55
C THR A 387 15.31 -19.79 -0.42
N CYS A 388 14.40 -18.91 0.00
CA CYS A 388 13.35 -18.37 -0.86
C CYS A 388 13.92 -17.65 -2.09
N LEU A 389 14.99 -16.86 -1.95
CA LEU A 389 15.62 -16.19 -3.10
C LEU A 389 16.22 -17.19 -4.09
N ARG A 390 16.87 -18.25 -3.60
CA ARG A 390 17.44 -19.30 -4.47
C ARG A 390 16.35 -19.98 -5.29
N VAL A 391 15.17 -20.21 -4.70
CA VAL A 391 14.00 -20.71 -5.43
C VAL A 391 13.58 -19.74 -6.53
N VAL A 392 13.54 -18.43 -6.26
CA VAL A 392 13.24 -17.43 -7.30
C VAL A 392 14.27 -17.48 -8.42
N GLN A 393 15.56 -17.44 -8.09
CA GLN A 393 16.65 -17.45 -9.06
C GLN A 393 16.58 -18.70 -9.96
N GLU A 394 16.31 -19.87 -9.39
CA GLU A 394 16.13 -21.11 -10.15
C GLU A 394 14.95 -21.02 -11.13
N ILE A 395 13.84 -20.39 -10.73
CA ILE A 395 12.67 -20.17 -11.62
C ILE A 395 12.99 -19.13 -12.70
N GLU A 396 13.73 -18.07 -12.37
CA GLU A 396 14.17 -17.07 -13.36
C GLU A 396 15.07 -17.70 -14.43
N GLU A 397 16.00 -18.57 -14.02
CA GLU A 397 16.94 -19.27 -14.91
C GLU A 397 16.27 -20.38 -15.74
N SER A 398 15.35 -21.15 -15.16
CA SER A 398 14.75 -22.31 -15.83
C SER A 398 13.45 -22.00 -16.57
N ALA A 399 12.51 -21.30 -15.93
CA ALA A 399 11.17 -21.12 -16.47
C ALA A 399 11.04 -19.81 -17.23
N LEU A 400 11.52 -18.69 -16.66
CA LEU A 400 11.39 -17.41 -17.34
C LEU A 400 12.25 -17.34 -18.59
N GLN A 401 13.42 -17.99 -18.63
CA GLN A 401 14.24 -18.02 -19.84
C GLN A 401 13.48 -18.69 -20.99
N ASP A 402 12.83 -19.84 -20.74
CA ASP A 402 12.03 -20.59 -21.72
C ASP A 402 10.76 -19.84 -22.13
N PHE A 403 10.08 -19.18 -21.19
CA PHE A 403 8.85 -18.45 -21.47
C PHE A 403 9.10 -17.16 -22.25
N THR A 404 10.30 -16.58 -22.19
CA THR A 404 10.49 -15.15 -22.53
C THR A 404 11.51 -14.87 -23.61
N GLU A 405 12.06 -15.84 -24.34
CA GLU A 405 12.94 -15.54 -25.48
C GLU A 405 12.32 -14.52 -26.46
N GLU A 406 10.98 -14.52 -26.58
CA GLU A 406 10.22 -13.63 -27.45
C GLU A 406 9.70 -12.34 -26.77
N TYR A 407 9.76 -12.24 -25.44
CA TYR A 407 9.17 -11.11 -24.70
C TYR A 407 10.16 -9.98 -24.42
N ASP A 408 9.67 -8.74 -24.45
CA ASP A 408 10.46 -7.55 -24.10
C ASP A 408 10.95 -7.60 -22.65
N LYS A 409 12.11 -6.99 -22.39
CA LYS A 409 12.72 -6.89 -21.05
C LYS A 409 11.74 -6.42 -19.97
N GLY A 410 10.85 -5.48 -20.30
CA GLY A 410 9.86 -4.96 -19.35
C GLY A 410 8.82 -5.98 -18.88
N ILE A 411 8.50 -6.98 -19.71
CA ILE A 411 7.61 -8.09 -19.35
C ILE A 411 8.35 -9.14 -18.52
N LYS A 412 9.64 -9.40 -18.80
CA LYS A 412 10.44 -10.30 -17.96
C LYS A 412 10.52 -9.79 -16.52
N ASP A 413 10.84 -8.50 -16.39
CA ASP A 413 10.88 -7.80 -15.11
C ASP A 413 9.53 -7.82 -14.39
N PHE A 414 8.42 -7.76 -15.14
CA PHE A 414 7.08 -7.91 -14.57
C PHE A 414 6.91 -9.23 -13.84
N LEU A 415 7.23 -10.33 -14.54
CA LEU A 415 7.05 -11.69 -14.06
C LEU A 415 7.97 -11.96 -12.87
N SER A 416 9.25 -11.58 -13.00
CA SER A 416 10.22 -11.60 -11.91
C SER A 416 9.67 -10.86 -10.69
N TYR A 417 9.22 -9.61 -10.85
CA TYR A 417 8.67 -8.82 -9.75
C TYR A 417 7.48 -9.49 -9.05
N GLN A 418 6.61 -10.20 -9.80
CA GLN A 418 5.52 -10.97 -9.19
C GLN A 418 6.03 -12.12 -8.33
N LEU A 419 7.06 -12.86 -8.75
CA LEU A 419 7.68 -13.91 -7.92
C LEU A 419 8.14 -13.38 -6.56
N TYR A 420 8.90 -12.27 -6.57
CA TYR A 420 9.35 -11.61 -5.34
C TYR A 420 8.17 -11.20 -4.45
N ARG A 421 7.10 -10.65 -5.05
CA ARG A 421 5.91 -10.22 -4.33
C ARG A 421 5.13 -11.40 -3.74
N TRP A 422 4.94 -12.47 -4.50
CA TRP A 422 4.20 -13.66 -4.07
C TRP A 422 4.92 -14.35 -2.92
N ILE A 423 6.24 -14.51 -2.98
CA ILE A 423 7.01 -15.04 -1.85
C ILE A 423 6.82 -14.19 -0.60
N GLN A 424 6.88 -12.86 -0.71
CA GLN A 424 6.64 -11.99 0.44
C GLN A 424 5.22 -12.13 1.00
N MET A 425 4.22 -12.32 0.14
CA MET A 425 2.84 -12.56 0.56
C MET A 425 2.70 -13.92 1.25
N ILE A 426 3.34 -14.97 0.72
CA ILE A 426 3.39 -16.31 1.31
C ILE A 426 4.03 -16.24 2.69
N ILE A 427 5.21 -15.64 2.82
CA ILE A 427 5.91 -15.50 4.11
C ILE A 427 5.05 -14.78 5.15
N ARG A 428 4.27 -13.77 4.73
CA ARG A 428 3.34 -13.05 5.62
C ARG A 428 2.15 -13.89 6.10
N LYS A 429 1.79 -14.97 5.40
CA LYS A 429 0.76 -15.90 5.88
C LYS A 429 1.20 -16.64 7.15
N LYS A 430 2.51 -16.71 7.44
CA LYS A 430 3.06 -17.45 8.59
C LYS A 430 2.46 -18.88 8.61
N SER A 431 1.96 -19.34 9.75
CA SER A 431 1.31 -20.66 9.91
C SER A 431 -0.18 -20.67 9.52
N ARG A 432 -0.70 -19.64 8.82
CA ARG A 432 -2.08 -19.66 8.33
C ARG A 432 -2.15 -20.44 7.02
N PRO A 433 -3.07 -21.41 6.89
CA PRO A 433 -3.28 -22.08 5.62
C PRO A 433 -3.77 -21.05 4.60
N PHE A 434 -3.30 -21.17 3.36
CA PHE A 434 -3.70 -20.30 2.27
C PHE A 434 -3.83 -21.08 0.97
N GLN A 435 -4.69 -20.60 0.08
CA GLN A 435 -4.76 -21.10 -1.30
C GLN A 435 -3.87 -20.28 -2.21
N LEU A 436 -3.29 -20.91 -3.24
CA LEU A 436 -2.38 -20.21 -4.16
C LEU A 436 -3.09 -19.04 -4.85
N GLU A 437 -4.37 -19.20 -5.18
CA GLU A 437 -5.21 -18.15 -5.76
C GLU A 437 -5.33 -16.90 -4.88
N GLU A 438 -5.19 -17.01 -3.54
CA GLU A 438 -5.19 -15.86 -2.63
C GLU A 438 -3.92 -15.02 -2.75
N ILE A 439 -2.81 -15.64 -3.14
CA ILE A 439 -1.50 -15.00 -3.29
C ILE A 439 -1.36 -14.39 -4.68
N THR A 440 -1.86 -15.09 -5.69
CA THR A 440 -1.65 -14.76 -7.10
C THR A 440 -2.67 -13.75 -7.62
N LYS A 441 -3.79 -13.54 -6.92
CA LYS A 441 -4.80 -12.56 -7.32
C LYS A 441 -4.23 -11.14 -7.34
N ILE A 442 -3.90 -10.67 -8.54
CA ILE A 442 -3.56 -9.27 -8.79
C ILE A 442 -4.89 -8.48 -8.85
N SER A 443 -5.01 -7.39 -8.10
CA SER A 443 -6.24 -6.59 -8.09
C SER A 443 -6.48 -5.94 -9.46
N ASN A 444 -7.66 -6.15 -10.05
CA ASN A 444 -8.07 -5.64 -11.37
C ASN A 444 -7.85 -4.12 -11.57
N GLU A 445 -7.84 -3.31 -10.50
CA GLU A 445 -7.57 -1.87 -10.59
C GLU A 445 -6.11 -1.52 -10.96
N GLN A 446 -5.18 -2.49 -10.89
CA GLN A 446 -3.75 -2.28 -11.12
C GLN A 446 -3.23 -2.91 -12.42
N LEU A 447 -4.06 -3.71 -13.11
CA LEU A 447 -3.66 -4.40 -14.33
C LEU A 447 -4.14 -3.60 -15.55
N PRO A 448 -3.26 -3.08 -16.42
CA PRO A 448 -3.65 -2.75 -17.79
C PRO A 448 -4.21 -3.98 -18.52
N SER A 449 -5.09 -3.75 -19.50
CA SER A 449 -5.72 -4.74 -20.40
C SER A 449 -4.78 -5.85 -20.87
N ILE A 450 -3.53 -5.48 -21.16
CA ILE A 450 -2.45 -6.37 -21.58
C ILE A 450 -2.22 -7.59 -20.67
N LEU A 451 -2.61 -7.54 -19.40
CA LEU A 451 -2.35 -8.62 -18.44
C LEU A 451 -3.37 -9.75 -18.47
N GLU A 452 -4.48 -9.59 -19.20
CA GLU A 452 -5.36 -10.73 -19.55
C GLU A 452 -4.61 -11.73 -20.43
N GLU A 453 -3.75 -11.26 -21.34
CA GLU A 453 -2.92 -12.13 -22.20
C GLU A 453 -1.87 -12.91 -21.40
N TYR A 454 -1.40 -12.34 -20.29
CA TYR A 454 -0.40 -12.96 -19.41
C TYR A 454 -1.01 -13.69 -18.20
N GLU A 455 -2.33 -13.72 -18.05
CA GLU A 455 -3.00 -14.37 -16.92
C GLU A 455 -2.62 -15.85 -16.85
N LYS A 456 -2.64 -16.54 -17.99
CA LYS A 456 -2.21 -17.93 -18.09
C LYS A 456 -0.75 -18.11 -17.67
N LEU A 457 0.14 -17.22 -18.12
CA LEU A 457 1.56 -17.27 -17.78
C LEU A 457 1.78 -17.05 -16.27
N LEU A 458 1.02 -16.15 -15.66
CA LEU A 458 1.07 -15.92 -14.21
C LEU A 458 0.56 -17.13 -13.42
N ILE A 459 -0.49 -17.81 -13.91
CA ILE A 459 -0.98 -19.06 -13.29
C ILE A 459 0.10 -20.13 -13.38
N ASP A 460 0.64 -20.38 -14.58
CA ASP A 460 1.69 -21.39 -14.80
C ASP A 460 2.93 -21.09 -13.94
N LEU A 461 3.36 -19.81 -13.90
CA LEU A 461 4.49 -19.37 -13.08
C LEU A 461 4.22 -19.54 -11.59
N SER A 462 2.99 -19.32 -11.14
CA SER A 462 2.62 -19.51 -9.74
C SER A 462 2.61 -20.97 -9.31
N GLU A 463 2.20 -21.87 -10.21
CA GLU A 463 2.24 -23.32 -9.97
C GLU A 463 3.69 -23.81 -9.88
N ILE A 464 4.57 -23.34 -10.78
CA ILE A 464 6.01 -23.62 -10.72
C ILE A 464 6.61 -23.12 -9.40
N LEU A 465 6.28 -21.88 -8.99
CA LEU A 465 6.73 -21.33 -7.71
C LEU A 465 6.28 -22.21 -6.54
N LYS A 466 5.01 -22.59 -6.52
CA LYS A 466 4.45 -23.46 -5.48
C LYS A 466 5.17 -24.81 -5.44
N ASP A 467 5.38 -25.47 -6.58
CA ASP A 467 6.08 -26.76 -6.64
C ASP A 467 7.52 -26.65 -6.12
N LYS A 468 8.25 -25.59 -6.51
CA LYS A 468 9.62 -25.34 -6.05
C LYS A 468 9.70 -25.01 -4.56
N LEU A 469 8.73 -24.28 -4.01
CA LEU A 469 8.66 -24.02 -2.58
C LEU A 469 8.33 -25.28 -1.77
N VAL A 470 7.52 -26.20 -2.30
CA VAL A 470 7.27 -27.51 -1.68
C VAL A 470 8.52 -28.38 -1.73
N GLU A 471 9.22 -28.42 -2.88
CA GLU A 471 10.49 -29.13 -3.04
C GLU A 471 11.55 -28.64 -2.04
N ALA A 472 11.64 -27.31 -1.87
CA ALA A 472 12.52 -26.66 -0.90
C ALA A 472 12.07 -26.81 0.58
N LYS A 473 10.94 -27.50 0.83
CA LYS A 473 10.33 -27.66 2.16
C LYS A 473 9.98 -26.33 2.84
N LEU A 474 9.68 -25.31 2.06
CA LEU A 474 9.18 -24.01 2.54
C LEU A 474 7.65 -23.99 2.61
N LEU A 475 6.98 -24.88 1.88
CA LEU A 475 5.54 -25.10 1.93
C LEU A 475 5.21 -26.57 2.24
N THR A 476 4.17 -26.78 3.05
CA THR A 476 3.59 -28.09 3.30
C THR A 476 2.12 -28.08 2.86
N PRO A 477 1.67 -29.01 2.00
CA PRO A 477 0.25 -29.13 1.67
C PRO A 477 -0.54 -29.58 2.90
N THR A 478 -1.70 -28.96 3.14
CA THR A 478 -2.60 -29.37 4.23
C THR A 478 -3.57 -30.45 3.74
N ASN A 479 -3.33 -31.69 4.19
CA ASN A 479 -4.03 -32.97 3.92
C ASN A 479 -3.62 -33.72 2.64
N GLU A 480 -3.26 -35.00 2.80
CA GLU A 480 -2.72 -35.95 1.79
C GLU A 480 -3.74 -36.45 0.74
N GLY A 481 -4.77 -35.66 0.44
CA GLY A 481 -5.66 -35.94 -0.69
C GLY A 481 -5.12 -35.25 -1.94
N LEU A 482 -5.04 -35.97 -3.07
CA LEU A 482 -4.56 -35.53 -4.40
C LEU A 482 -5.11 -34.18 -4.95
N ASN A 483 -6.00 -33.48 -4.23
CA ASN A 483 -6.62 -32.20 -4.58
C ASN A 483 -6.62 -31.17 -3.43
N SER A 484 -5.71 -31.24 -2.44
CA SER A 484 -5.63 -30.21 -1.39
C SER A 484 -5.21 -28.86 -1.98
N LYS A 485 -6.11 -27.86 -1.98
CA LYS A 485 -5.86 -26.50 -2.47
C LYS A 485 -5.14 -25.59 -1.47
N GLU A 486 -4.86 -26.07 -0.26
CA GLU A 486 -4.35 -25.26 0.84
C GLU A 486 -2.91 -25.65 1.22
N TYR A 487 -2.12 -24.64 1.54
CA TYR A 487 -0.69 -24.74 1.87
C TYR A 487 -0.38 -24.00 3.17
N LEU A 488 0.56 -24.53 3.94
CA LEU A 488 1.14 -23.89 5.12
C LEU A 488 2.60 -23.52 4.86
N VAL A 489 3.04 -22.38 5.37
CA VAL A 489 4.48 -22.06 5.39
C VAL A 489 5.16 -22.89 6.45
N PHE A 490 6.09 -23.73 6.04
CA PHE A 490 6.87 -24.56 6.94
C PHE A 490 8.09 -23.77 7.40
N ASN A 491 7.97 -23.05 8.52
CA ASN A 491 9.13 -22.72 9.35
C ASN A 491 8.75 -22.17 10.73
N GLU A 492 9.10 -22.89 11.80
CA GLU A 492 9.01 -22.40 13.18
C GLU A 492 9.93 -21.19 13.43
N VAL A 493 10.98 -21.04 12.61
CA VAL A 493 11.97 -19.97 12.72
C VAL A 493 11.38 -18.57 12.44
N ILE A 494 10.41 -18.44 11.53
CA ILE A 494 9.75 -17.16 11.21
C ILE A 494 8.90 -16.65 12.40
N LEU A 495 8.56 -17.53 13.36
CA LEU A 495 7.68 -17.20 14.49
C LEU A 495 8.43 -16.61 15.69
N ASN A 496 9.75 -16.74 15.78
CA ASN A 496 10.51 -16.47 17.02
C ASN A 496 11.31 -15.16 17.04
N ASP A 497 11.30 -14.36 15.97
CA ASP A 497 12.11 -13.13 15.82
C ASP A 497 11.46 -11.84 16.36
N GLU A 498 10.44 -11.92 17.23
CA GLU A 498 9.84 -10.72 17.84
C GLU A 498 10.60 -10.24 19.10
N PRO A 499 10.78 -8.91 19.33
CA PRO A 499 11.65 -8.36 20.37
C PRO A 499 11.31 -8.78 21.81
N GLN A 500 12.32 -8.74 22.69
CA GLN A 500 12.36 -9.22 24.09
C GLN A 500 11.42 -8.55 25.12
N ASP A 501 10.24 -8.02 24.75
CA ASP A 501 9.14 -7.82 25.74
C ASP A 501 8.35 -9.14 25.89
N LEU A 502 9.07 -10.18 26.33
CA LEU A 502 8.72 -11.60 26.26
C LEU A 502 7.39 -11.96 26.95
N GLU A 503 6.96 -11.25 27.99
CA GLU A 503 5.70 -11.56 28.68
C GLU A 503 4.48 -10.98 27.98
N THR A 504 4.58 -9.76 27.44
CA THR A 504 3.45 -9.09 26.78
C THR A 504 3.26 -9.63 25.36
N LEU A 505 4.36 -9.90 24.64
CA LEU A 505 4.33 -10.50 23.31
C LEU A 505 3.92 -11.97 23.34
N SER A 506 4.45 -12.80 24.25
CA SER A 506 4.00 -14.22 24.32
C SER A 506 2.51 -14.36 24.61
N HIS A 507 1.95 -13.46 25.43
CA HIS A 507 0.51 -13.41 25.68
C HIS A 507 -0.29 -12.98 24.45
N ASN A 508 0.23 -12.03 23.67
CA ASN A 508 -0.39 -11.60 22.42
C ASN A 508 -0.30 -12.69 21.34
N THR A 509 0.84 -13.36 21.19
CA THR A 509 1.02 -14.49 20.27
C THR A 509 0.08 -15.64 20.59
N ARG A 510 -0.11 -15.96 21.89
CA ARG A 510 -1.11 -16.96 22.30
C ARG A 510 -2.52 -16.55 21.88
N LEU A 511 -2.90 -15.29 22.09
CA LEU A 511 -4.22 -14.79 21.69
C LEU A 511 -4.42 -14.84 20.17
N ILE A 512 -3.40 -14.44 19.40
CA ILE A 512 -3.41 -14.49 17.93
C ILE A 512 -3.55 -15.94 17.45
N ASN A 513 -2.79 -16.88 18.02
CA ASN A 513 -2.92 -18.29 17.69
C ASN A 513 -4.30 -18.85 18.06
N GLN A 514 -4.91 -18.39 19.16
CA GLN A 514 -6.29 -18.75 19.49
C GLN A 514 -7.29 -18.20 18.48
N ILE A 515 -7.11 -16.97 17.99
CA ILE A 515 -7.96 -16.38 16.95
C ILE A 515 -7.84 -17.18 15.65
N ILE A 516 -6.62 -17.51 15.23
CA ILE A 516 -6.36 -18.35 14.04
C ILE A 516 -7.03 -19.72 14.20
N ASN A 517 -6.95 -20.31 15.40
CA ASN A 517 -7.62 -21.59 15.68
C ASN A 517 -9.15 -21.47 15.62
N ILE A 518 -9.73 -20.39 16.14
CA ILE A 518 -11.18 -20.14 16.02
C ILE A 518 -11.58 -20.01 14.55
N GLU A 519 -10.85 -19.21 13.78
CA GLU A 519 -11.08 -19.02 12.34
C GLU A 519 -11.02 -20.35 11.59
N SER A 520 -9.96 -21.14 11.80
CA SER A 520 -9.80 -22.47 11.22
C SER A 520 -10.97 -23.40 11.59
N MET A 521 -11.42 -23.37 12.84
CA MET A 521 -12.57 -24.19 13.27
C MET A 521 -13.90 -23.73 12.68
N ILE A 522 -14.12 -22.42 12.52
CA ILE A 522 -15.29 -21.88 11.81
C ILE A 522 -15.30 -22.40 10.37
N ILE A 523 -14.15 -22.37 9.69
CA ILE A 523 -14.00 -22.87 8.33
C ILE A 523 -14.34 -24.36 8.26
N LYS A 524 -13.75 -25.18 9.15
CA LYS A 524 -14.05 -26.63 9.20
C LYS A 524 -15.53 -26.93 9.44
N VAL A 525 -16.19 -26.19 10.32
CA VAL A 525 -17.64 -26.30 10.56
C VAL A 525 -18.43 -25.90 9.32
N ALA A 526 -18.01 -24.85 8.60
CA ALA A 526 -18.65 -24.42 7.36
C ALA A 526 -18.50 -25.45 6.24
N ASP A 527 -17.33 -26.06 6.11
CA ASP A 527 -17.05 -27.08 5.09
C ASP A 527 -17.87 -28.36 5.36
N MET A 528 -17.88 -28.86 6.60
CA MET A 528 -18.70 -30.03 6.97
C MET A 528 -20.20 -29.84 6.75
N THR A 529 -20.67 -28.59 6.75
CA THR A 529 -22.09 -28.26 6.59
C THR A 529 -22.46 -27.76 5.20
N ASN A 530 -21.51 -27.80 4.24
CA ASN A 530 -21.65 -27.22 2.90
C ASN A 530 -22.21 -25.78 2.96
N SER A 531 -21.67 -24.99 3.90
CA SER A 531 -22.12 -23.62 4.18
C SER A 531 -21.17 -22.56 3.65
N ARG A 532 -19.96 -22.93 3.24
CA ARG A 532 -18.97 -22.04 2.65
C ARG A 532 -19.12 -22.02 1.14
N LYS A 533 -19.23 -20.84 0.53
CA LYS A 533 -18.93 -20.66 -0.90
C LYS A 533 -17.49 -20.19 -1.05
N PHE A 534 -16.89 -20.54 -2.18
CA PHE A 534 -15.56 -20.07 -2.52
C PHE A 534 -15.53 -18.52 -2.51
N GLY A 535 -14.57 -17.94 -1.80
CA GLY A 535 -14.41 -16.49 -1.67
C GLY A 535 -15.26 -15.80 -0.60
N ASP A 536 -16.05 -16.55 0.19
CA ASP A 536 -16.79 -15.95 1.31
C ASP A 536 -15.85 -15.39 2.37
N THR A 537 -16.16 -14.20 2.87
CA THR A 537 -15.48 -13.63 4.04
C THR A 537 -15.82 -14.43 5.30
N LEU A 538 -14.97 -14.33 6.34
CA LEU A 538 -15.27 -14.97 7.63
C LEU A 538 -16.62 -14.50 8.21
N GLU A 539 -16.96 -13.22 8.03
CA GLU A 539 -18.25 -12.67 8.45
C GLU A 539 -19.43 -13.29 7.69
N ALA A 540 -19.32 -13.41 6.36
CA ALA A 540 -20.34 -14.06 5.53
C ALA A 540 -20.51 -15.55 5.92
N THR A 541 -19.39 -16.23 6.19
CA THR A 541 -19.37 -17.62 6.65
C THR A 541 -20.08 -17.78 7.99
N VAL A 542 -19.77 -16.94 8.99
CA VAL A 542 -20.42 -16.96 10.31
C VAL A 542 -21.92 -16.65 10.20
N ASN A 543 -22.31 -15.64 9.41
CA ASN A 543 -23.72 -15.30 9.19
C ASN A 543 -24.51 -16.46 8.59
N THR A 544 -23.90 -17.19 7.65
CA THR A 544 -24.50 -18.38 7.04
C THR A 544 -24.66 -19.50 8.06
N LEU A 545 -23.63 -19.77 8.87
CA LEU A 545 -23.69 -20.77 9.94
C LEU A 545 -24.74 -20.44 11.00
N VAL A 546 -24.89 -19.16 11.37
CA VAL A 546 -25.93 -18.69 12.30
C VAL A 546 -27.32 -18.86 11.70
N THR A 547 -27.50 -18.49 10.43
CA THR A 547 -28.80 -18.60 9.73
C THR A 547 -29.24 -20.05 9.57
N LYS A 548 -28.29 -20.98 9.35
CA LYS A 548 -28.56 -22.41 9.31
C LYS A 548 -28.69 -23.06 10.69
N GLY A 549 -28.50 -22.31 11.78
CA GLY A 549 -28.63 -22.80 13.15
C GLY A 549 -27.45 -23.63 13.67
N TYR A 550 -26.29 -23.58 13.00
CA TYR A 550 -25.07 -24.23 13.48
C TYR A 550 -24.31 -23.38 14.49
N LEU A 551 -24.53 -22.06 14.50
CA LEU A 551 -23.99 -21.15 15.51
C LEU A 551 -25.08 -20.30 16.13
N LYS A 552 -24.88 -19.83 17.36
CA LYS A 552 -25.82 -18.97 18.07
C LYS A 552 -25.75 -17.53 17.57
N GLN A 553 -26.86 -16.79 17.63
CA GLN A 553 -26.98 -15.43 17.08
C GLN A 553 -25.89 -14.44 17.54
N TYR A 554 -25.38 -14.57 18.78
CA TYR A 554 -24.34 -13.67 19.27
C TYR A 554 -23.02 -13.79 18.50
N TRP A 555 -22.76 -14.90 17.81
CA TRP A 555 -21.56 -15.08 16.99
C TRP A 555 -21.41 -14.00 15.91
N VAL A 556 -22.52 -13.46 15.40
CA VAL A 556 -22.50 -12.32 14.45
C VAL A 556 -21.86 -11.08 15.08
N LYS A 557 -22.11 -10.80 16.35
CA LYS A 557 -21.48 -9.68 17.06
C LYS A 557 -20.01 -9.95 17.38
N HIS A 558 -19.66 -11.21 17.65
CA HIS A 558 -18.31 -11.60 18.02
C HIS A 558 -17.38 -11.76 16.81
N VAL A 559 -17.88 -12.12 15.62
CA VAL A 559 -17.05 -12.22 14.42
C VAL A 559 -16.49 -10.86 14.02
N THR A 560 -17.25 -9.77 14.18
CA THR A 560 -16.74 -8.41 13.96
C THR A 560 -15.55 -8.10 14.88
N LYS A 561 -15.63 -8.50 16.16
CA LYS A 561 -14.51 -8.36 17.11
C LYS A 561 -13.32 -9.26 16.76
N ILE A 562 -13.58 -10.48 16.28
CA ILE A 562 -12.52 -11.38 15.79
C ILE A 562 -11.80 -10.74 14.61
N LEU A 563 -12.55 -10.18 13.65
CA LEU A 563 -11.99 -9.47 12.50
C LEU A 563 -11.18 -8.23 12.91
N GLU A 564 -11.66 -7.48 13.91
CA GLU A 564 -10.91 -6.38 14.51
C GLU A 564 -9.58 -6.87 15.10
N LEU A 565 -9.59 -7.97 15.86
CA LEU A 565 -8.37 -8.55 16.42
C LEU A 565 -7.44 -9.13 15.35
N ILE A 566 -7.98 -9.68 14.26
CA ILE A 566 -7.19 -10.10 13.10
C ILE A 566 -6.50 -8.88 12.48
N SER A 567 -7.21 -7.77 12.28
CA SER A 567 -6.60 -6.54 11.76
C SER A 567 -5.52 -5.97 12.68
N ILE A 568 -5.71 -6.06 14.00
CA ILE A 568 -4.72 -5.70 15.01
C ILE A 568 -3.51 -6.64 14.91
N SER A 569 -3.71 -7.95 14.70
CA SER A 569 -2.63 -8.92 14.50
C SER A 569 -1.81 -8.63 13.24
N GLU A 570 -2.46 -8.22 12.15
CA GLU A 570 -1.79 -7.81 10.91
C GLU A 570 -0.99 -6.53 11.11
N LYS A 571 -1.52 -5.59 11.90
CA LYS A 571 -0.82 -4.36 12.27
C LYS A 571 0.43 -4.65 13.10
N LEU A 572 0.33 -5.54 14.08
CA LEU A 572 1.48 -6.03 14.88
C LEU A 572 2.53 -6.69 13.99
N SER A 573 2.11 -7.54 13.05
CA SER A 573 3.04 -8.22 12.12
C SER A 573 3.83 -7.27 11.22
N LYS A 574 3.39 -6.01 11.10
CA LYS A 574 4.04 -4.93 10.33
C LYS A 574 4.94 -4.04 11.21
N ASN A 575 5.26 -4.44 12.44
CA ASN A 575 6.01 -3.66 13.44
C ASN A 575 5.40 -2.29 13.78
N ASN A 576 4.10 -2.12 13.60
CA ASN A 576 3.42 -0.90 14.02
C ASN A 576 3.08 -0.95 15.50
N SER A 577 3.27 0.16 16.21
CA SER A 577 2.84 0.26 17.62
C SER A 577 1.31 0.20 17.74
N LEU A 578 0.85 -0.46 18.80
CA LEU A 578 -0.56 -0.48 19.17
C LEU A 578 -0.96 0.81 19.88
N SER A 579 -2.14 1.31 19.55
CA SER A 579 -2.81 2.34 20.32
C SER A 579 -3.33 1.76 21.64
N ALA A 580 -3.51 2.62 22.64
CA ALA A 580 -4.08 2.22 23.94
C ALA A 580 -5.48 1.59 23.79
N ASN A 581 -6.25 2.01 22.79
CA ASN A 581 -7.56 1.42 22.50
C ASN A 581 -7.42 -0.03 22.00
N GLU A 582 -6.48 -0.30 21.09
CA GLU A 582 -6.23 -1.66 20.57
C GLU A 582 -5.74 -2.60 21.68
N VAL A 583 -4.92 -2.11 22.62
CA VAL A 583 -4.49 -2.89 23.79
C VAL A 583 -5.68 -3.25 24.70
N ASN A 584 -6.60 -2.30 24.93
CA ASN A 584 -7.82 -2.57 25.70
C ASN A 584 -8.73 -3.59 24.99
N VAL A 585 -8.88 -3.49 23.66
CA VAL A 585 -9.64 -4.46 22.85
C VAL A 585 -9.07 -5.88 23.01
N ILE A 586 -7.75 -6.03 22.96
CA ILE A 586 -7.05 -7.32 23.21
C ILE A 586 -7.37 -7.85 24.62
N GLN A 587 -7.29 -7.01 25.65
CA GLN A 587 -7.55 -7.42 27.03
C GLN A 587 -8.99 -7.84 27.27
N GLU A 588 -9.96 -7.08 26.75
CA GLU A 588 -11.39 -7.41 26.85
C GLU A 588 -11.74 -8.68 26.07
N ALA A 589 -11.05 -8.93 24.96
CA ALA A 589 -11.31 -10.08 24.10
C ALA A 589 -10.84 -11.41 24.70
N LYS A 590 -9.84 -11.42 25.60
CA LYS A 590 -9.21 -12.66 26.10
C LYS A 590 -10.21 -13.65 26.70
N VAL A 591 -11.11 -13.19 27.56
CA VAL A 591 -12.13 -14.06 28.19
C VAL A 591 -13.16 -14.51 27.15
N GLN A 592 -13.50 -13.64 26.21
CA GLN A 592 -14.47 -13.94 25.15
C GLN A 592 -13.91 -14.97 24.16
N ILE A 593 -12.63 -14.86 23.80
CA ILE A 593 -11.95 -15.77 22.87
C ILE A 593 -11.91 -17.19 23.41
N ASN A 594 -11.52 -17.40 24.67
CA ASN A 594 -11.52 -18.76 25.26
C ASN A 594 -12.90 -19.41 25.21
N ARG A 595 -13.95 -18.62 25.47
CA ARG A 595 -15.33 -19.09 25.40
C ARG A 595 -15.74 -19.42 23.97
N LEU A 596 -15.46 -18.54 23.01
CA LEU A 596 -15.76 -18.77 21.59
C LEU A 596 -15.02 -19.99 21.06
N GLU A 597 -13.75 -20.16 21.45
CA GLU A 597 -12.95 -21.32 21.08
C GLU A 597 -13.54 -22.63 21.61
N SER A 598 -13.99 -22.66 22.87
CA SER A 598 -14.70 -23.82 23.44
C SER A 598 -15.96 -24.14 22.64
N GLU A 599 -16.80 -23.12 22.42
CA GLU A 599 -18.10 -23.30 21.78
C GLU A 599 -17.98 -23.75 20.31
N ILE A 600 -17.03 -23.23 19.54
CA ILE A 600 -16.83 -23.68 18.16
C ILE A 600 -16.27 -25.09 18.08
N ARG A 601 -15.44 -25.51 19.05
CA ARG A 601 -14.92 -26.88 19.14
C ARG A 601 -16.01 -27.87 19.55
N GLU A 602 -16.83 -27.51 20.55
CA GLU A 602 -18.04 -28.27 20.89
C GLU A 602 -18.91 -28.49 19.64
N GLN A 603 -19.15 -27.43 18.88
CA GLN A 603 -19.92 -27.49 17.64
C GLN A 603 -19.24 -28.38 16.58
N TYR A 604 -17.92 -28.27 16.42
CA TYR A 604 -17.13 -29.10 15.49
C TYR A 604 -17.28 -30.58 15.83
N TYR A 605 -17.02 -30.98 17.09
CA TYR A 605 -17.10 -32.38 17.50
C TYR A 605 -18.53 -32.93 17.49
N TYR A 606 -19.53 -32.11 17.82
CA TYR A 606 -20.94 -32.47 17.66
C TYR A 606 -21.26 -32.83 16.20
N LEU A 607 -20.88 -31.96 15.25
CA LEU A 607 -21.13 -32.18 13.83
C LEU A 607 -20.34 -33.36 13.27
N LYS A 608 -19.07 -33.50 13.66
CA LYS A 608 -18.22 -34.62 13.23
C LYS A 608 -18.77 -35.95 13.73
N THR A 609 -19.16 -36.04 15.00
CA THR A 609 -19.81 -37.23 15.56
C THR A 609 -21.11 -37.52 14.83
N ARG A 610 -21.96 -36.51 14.63
CA ARG A 610 -23.20 -36.67 13.87
C ARG A 610 -22.96 -37.16 12.44
N PHE A 611 -21.94 -36.65 11.77
CA PHE A 611 -21.58 -37.05 10.41
C PHE A 611 -21.14 -38.51 10.34
N ILE A 612 -20.24 -38.94 11.25
CA ILE A 612 -19.76 -40.33 11.35
C ILE A 612 -20.92 -41.30 11.58
N TYR A 613 -21.91 -40.88 12.37
CA TYR A 613 -23.02 -41.72 12.81
C TYR A 613 -24.34 -41.52 12.05
N ASN A 614 -24.37 -40.69 11.00
CA ASN A 614 -25.59 -40.28 10.30
C ASN A 614 -26.39 -41.45 9.67
N ASN A 615 -25.74 -42.60 9.46
CA ASN A 615 -26.34 -43.79 8.83
C ASN A 615 -26.57 -44.96 9.79
N GLN A 616 -26.39 -44.76 11.10
CA GLN A 616 -26.54 -45.81 12.11
C GLN A 616 -27.85 -45.63 12.90
N GLN A 617 -28.26 -46.67 13.63
CA GLN A 617 -29.39 -46.66 14.56
C GLN A 617 -29.11 -45.84 15.84
N VAL A 618 -28.58 -44.63 15.65
CA VAL A 618 -28.18 -43.73 16.73
C VAL A 618 -28.56 -42.29 16.39
N LYS A 619 -28.74 -41.49 17.44
CA LYS A 619 -29.10 -40.08 17.35
C LYS A 619 -28.11 -39.26 18.17
N VAL A 620 -27.45 -38.30 17.53
CA VAL A 620 -26.54 -37.36 18.19
C VAL A 620 -27.27 -36.04 18.43
N GLU A 621 -27.43 -35.65 19.70
CA GLU A 621 -28.16 -34.45 20.11
C GLU A 621 -27.47 -33.67 21.24
N TRP A 622 -27.68 -32.36 21.26
CA TRP A 622 -27.23 -31.50 22.36
C TRP A 622 -27.94 -31.86 23.67
N ASP A 623 -27.20 -31.87 24.79
CA ASP A 623 -27.83 -32.05 26.09
C ASP A 623 -28.48 -30.75 26.57
N ASN A 624 -29.78 -30.63 26.27
CA ASN A 624 -30.61 -29.51 26.71
C ASN A 624 -31.27 -29.76 28.07
N SER A 625 -30.84 -30.77 28.83
CA SER A 625 -31.40 -31.04 30.15
C SER A 625 -31.05 -29.90 31.12
N LYS A 626 -31.95 -29.62 32.09
CA LYS A 626 -31.74 -28.56 33.09
C LYS A 626 -30.45 -28.76 33.91
N ARG A 627 -29.97 -30.01 34.05
CA ARG A 627 -28.77 -30.34 34.81
C ARG A 627 -27.50 -30.36 33.95
N LYS A 628 -27.61 -30.42 32.61
CA LYS A 628 -26.52 -30.56 31.63
C LYS A 628 -25.45 -31.57 32.07
N TYR A 629 -25.68 -32.84 31.75
CA TYR A 629 -24.77 -33.94 32.05
C TYR A 629 -23.55 -33.99 31.11
N ALA A 630 -23.71 -33.54 29.87
CA ALA A 630 -22.66 -33.51 28.86
C ALA A 630 -22.79 -32.29 27.95
N ASP A 631 -21.84 -32.05 27.05
CA ASP A 631 -22.02 -31.09 25.96
C ASP A 631 -23.01 -31.64 24.92
N PHE A 632 -22.81 -32.88 24.48
CA PHE A 632 -23.76 -33.58 23.62
C PHE A 632 -23.77 -35.09 23.92
N ILE A 633 -24.83 -35.77 23.48
CA ILE A 633 -25.08 -37.18 23.76
C ILE A 633 -25.37 -37.92 22.46
N LEU A 634 -24.75 -39.07 22.28
CA LEU A 634 -25.12 -40.07 21.28
C LEU A 634 -26.02 -41.11 21.96
N ARG A 635 -27.26 -41.21 21.48
CA ARG A 635 -28.26 -42.17 21.96
C ARG A 635 -28.53 -43.25 20.94
N TYR A 636 -28.58 -44.48 21.38
CA TYR A 636 -29.02 -45.59 20.54
C TYR A 636 -30.54 -45.61 20.44
N THR A 637 -31.08 -46.11 19.32
CA THR A 637 -32.53 -46.33 19.20
C THR A 637 -33.02 -47.51 20.02
N ASP A 638 -32.13 -48.45 20.37
CA ASP A 638 -32.41 -49.50 21.34
C ASP A 638 -32.16 -48.95 22.76
N ASP A 639 -33.24 -48.83 23.54
CA ASP A 639 -33.19 -48.33 24.91
C ASP A 639 -32.29 -49.15 25.84
N ASN A 640 -31.94 -50.39 25.49
CA ASN A 640 -31.04 -51.22 26.30
C ASN A 640 -29.55 -50.92 26.05
N GLN A 641 -29.21 -50.23 24.96
CA GLN A 641 -27.83 -49.89 24.65
C GLN A 641 -27.38 -48.66 25.47
N PRO A 642 -26.10 -48.64 25.90
CA PRO A 642 -25.56 -47.54 26.68
C PRO A 642 -25.42 -46.29 25.81
N ASP A 643 -25.90 -45.16 26.31
CA ASP A 643 -25.68 -43.86 25.68
C ASP A 643 -24.21 -43.43 25.85
N ILE A 644 -23.75 -42.49 25.03
CA ILE A 644 -22.38 -41.98 25.08
C ILE A 644 -22.44 -40.47 25.27
N LEU A 645 -21.88 -40.03 26.40
CA LEU A 645 -21.79 -38.64 26.78
C LEU A 645 -20.47 -38.08 26.25
N PHE A 646 -20.52 -36.94 25.58
CA PHE A 646 -19.34 -36.25 25.07
C PHE A 646 -19.13 -34.95 25.81
N GLU A 647 -17.91 -34.75 26.30
CA GLU A 647 -17.50 -33.53 26.97
C GLU A 647 -16.23 -32.98 26.34
N VAL A 648 -16.28 -31.74 25.86
CA VAL A 648 -15.15 -31.06 25.21
C VAL A 648 -14.51 -30.10 26.21
N LYS A 649 -13.24 -30.33 26.55
CA LYS A 649 -12.51 -29.58 27.57
C LYS A 649 -11.32 -28.82 26.95
N MET A 650 -11.29 -27.51 27.21
CA MET A 650 -10.23 -26.59 26.77
C MET A 650 -9.05 -26.46 27.75
N GLY A 651 -8.95 -27.35 28.76
CA GLY A 651 -7.88 -27.30 29.75
C GLY A 651 -7.91 -28.45 30.75
N SER A 652 -6.81 -28.60 31.47
CA SER A 652 -6.44 -29.77 32.28
C SER A 652 -6.96 -29.80 33.72
N SER A 653 -8.02 -29.04 34.03
CA SER A 653 -8.49 -28.93 35.42
C SER A 653 -9.10 -30.26 35.88
N ILE A 654 -8.50 -30.88 36.91
CA ILE A 654 -9.03 -32.06 37.60
C ILE A 654 -10.50 -31.84 38.01
N ASN A 655 -10.84 -30.64 38.47
CA ASN A 655 -12.20 -30.31 38.88
C ASN A 655 -13.20 -30.45 37.72
N GLY A 656 -12.77 -30.14 36.50
CA GLY A 656 -13.58 -30.33 35.29
C GLY A 656 -13.85 -31.80 34.99
N ILE A 657 -12.83 -32.65 35.14
CA ILE A 657 -12.96 -34.11 34.97
C ILE A 657 -13.90 -34.68 36.04
N GLN A 658 -13.70 -34.31 37.31
CA GLN A 658 -14.54 -34.78 38.41
C GLN A 658 -16.01 -34.40 38.19
N SER A 659 -16.28 -33.19 37.70
CA SER A 659 -17.64 -32.75 37.36
C SER A 659 -18.25 -33.65 36.29
N SER A 660 -17.52 -33.97 35.22
CA SER A 660 -18.02 -34.84 34.14
C SER A 660 -18.28 -36.27 34.61
N LEU A 661 -17.45 -36.80 35.53
CA LEU A 661 -17.68 -38.11 36.14
C LEU A 661 -18.92 -38.13 37.04
N ASN A 662 -19.12 -37.09 37.86
CA ASN A 662 -20.33 -36.95 38.66
C ASN A 662 -21.59 -36.81 37.79
N SER A 663 -21.47 -36.15 36.64
CA SER A 663 -22.54 -36.09 35.64
C SER A 663 -22.85 -37.47 35.06
N LEU A 664 -21.84 -38.26 34.72
CA LEU A 664 -22.02 -39.64 34.27
C LEU A 664 -22.74 -40.50 35.32
N ILE A 665 -22.31 -40.43 36.58
CA ILE A 665 -22.95 -41.16 37.69
C ILE A 665 -24.43 -40.77 37.80
N SER A 666 -24.72 -39.47 37.79
CA SER A 666 -26.08 -38.95 37.88
C SER A 666 -26.93 -39.39 36.68
N TYR A 667 -26.33 -39.43 35.49
CA TYR A 667 -27.01 -39.85 34.26
C TYR A 667 -27.30 -41.35 34.26
N ASN A 668 -26.35 -42.18 34.72
CA ASN A 668 -26.54 -43.62 34.89
C ASN A 668 -27.66 -43.93 35.90
N GLN A 669 -27.75 -43.18 37.00
CA GLN A 669 -28.83 -43.34 37.97
C GLN A 669 -30.21 -43.00 37.39
N ILE A 670 -30.28 -42.06 36.46
CA ILE A 670 -31.56 -41.65 35.86
C ILE A 670 -31.98 -42.60 34.75
N THR A 671 -31.04 -42.98 33.89
CA THR A 671 -31.31 -43.86 32.74
C THR A 671 -31.36 -45.33 33.13
N GLN A 672 -30.80 -45.71 34.28
CA GLN A 672 -30.61 -47.10 34.70
C GLN A 672 -29.76 -47.90 33.69
N LYS A 673 -28.86 -47.21 32.97
CA LYS A 673 -27.94 -47.79 31.99
C LYS A 673 -26.48 -47.61 32.43
N LYS A 674 -25.59 -48.46 31.92
CA LYS A 674 -24.13 -48.30 32.07
C LYS A 674 -23.56 -47.44 30.94
N ASN A 675 -23.89 -46.15 30.95
CA ASN A 675 -23.50 -45.24 29.87
C ASN A 675 -21.99 -44.98 29.88
N LYS A 676 -21.49 -44.52 28.74
CA LYS A 676 -20.07 -44.23 28.49
C LYS A 676 -19.82 -42.72 28.48
N LEU A 677 -18.61 -42.30 28.82
CA LEU A 677 -18.16 -40.91 28.77
C LEU A 677 -16.93 -40.79 27.88
N VAL A 678 -16.98 -39.89 26.90
CA VAL A 678 -15.87 -39.51 26.05
C VAL A 678 -15.43 -38.09 26.42
N LEU A 679 -14.22 -37.96 26.94
CA LEU A 679 -13.58 -36.70 27.23
C LEU A 679 -12.67 -36.30 26.07
N ILE A 680 -12.89 -35.11 25.51
CA ILE A 680 -12.10 -34.56 24.40
C ILE A 680 -11.28 -33.38 24.92
N PHE A 681 -9.94 -33.45 24.84
CA PHE A 681 -9.03 -32.40 25.31
C PHE A 681 -8.23 -31.78 24.18
N LYS A 682 -8.03 -30.46 24.23
CA LYS A 682 -7.07 -29.74 23.38
C LYS A 682 -5.63 -29.96 23.87
N ASN A 683 -4.68 -30.12 22.93
CA ASN A 683 -3.24 -30.43 23.08
C ASN A 683 -2.37 -29.42 23.88
N ASP A 684 -2.86 -28.82 24.96
CA ASP A 684 -2.01 -28.04 25.88
C ASP A 684 -1.35 -28.96 26.95
N PHE A 685 -1.49 -30.27 26.82
CA PHE A 685 -0.90 -31.28 27.69
C PHE A 685 0.38 -31.85 27.09
N ASP A 686 1.41 -32.04 27.92
CA ASP A 686 2.32 -33.16 27.68
C ASP A 686 1.45 -34.43 27.70
N LYS A 687 1.23 -35.01 26.50
CA LYS A 687 0.32 -36.14 26.29
C LYS A 687 0.55 -37.21 27.35
N LYS A 688 1.82 -37.52 27.64
CA LYS A 688 2.20 -38.55 28.62
C LYS A 688 1.71 -38.21 30.03
N TYR A 689 1.96 -36.98 30.48
CA TYR A 689 1.59 -36.53 31.82
C TYR A 689 0.07 -36.42 32.01
N GLY A 690 -0.67 -36.05 30.95
CA GLY A 690 -2.13 -35.96 30.99
C GLY A 690 -2.82 -37.30 31.13
N TYR A 691 -2.39 -38.29 30.35
CA TYR A 691 -2.92 -39.66 30.45
C TYR A 691 -2.65 -40.26 31.83
N GLU A 692 -1.40 -40.21 32.32
CA GLU A 692 -1.03 -40.76 33.62
C GLU A 692 -1.82 -40.11 34.76
N ARG A 693 -2.03 -38.80 34.70
CA ARG A 693 -2.79 -38.08 35.72
C ARG A 693 -4.28 -38.42 35.69
N LEU A 694 -4.87 -38.53 34.50
CA LEU A 694 -6.27 -38.98 34.37
C LEU A 694 -6.42 -40.42 34.85
N ALA A 695 -5.51 -41.31 34.46
CA ALA A 695 -5.51 -42.70 34.88
C ALA A 695 -5.45 -42.83 36.40
N ASN A 696 -4.47 -42.18 37.03
CA ASN A 696 -4.36 -42.17 38.47
C ASN A 696 -5.61 -41.59 39.16
N PHE A 697 -6.22 -40.54 38.58
CA PHE A 697 -7.44 -39.95 39.11
C PHE A 697 -8.64 -40.89 39.02
N VAL A 698 -8.84 -41.55 37.87
CA VAL A 698 -9.94 -42.50 37.65
C VAL A 698 -9.74 -43.76 38.51
N SER A 699 -8.55 -44.36 38.51
CA SER A 699 -8.29 -45.59 39.27
C SER A 699 -8.35 -45.39 40.79
N SER A 700 -8.11 -44.17 41.30
CA SER A 700 -8.17 -43.87 42.74
C SER A 700 -9.56 -43.50 43.26
N GLY A 701 -10.41 -42.84 42.45
CA GLY A 701 -11.72 -42.34 42.88
C GLY A 701 -12.94 -42.93 42.18
N PHE A 702 -12.77 -43.53 41.00
CA PHE A 702 -13.85 -43.92 40.08
C PHE A 702 -13.56 -45.26 39.39
N LYS A 703 -12.92 -46.19 40.11
CA LYS A 703 -12.46 -47.48 39.57
C LYS A 703 -13.57 -48.29 38.87
N GLU A 704 -14.81 -48.17 39.32
CA GLU A 704 -15.97 -48.86 38.73
C GLU A 704 -16.35 -48.36 37.33
N PHE A 705 -15.86 -47.19 36.92
CA PHE A 705 -16.12 -46.58 35.60
C PHE A 705 -14.90 -46.62 34.67
N GLU A 706 -13.80 -47.28 35.07
CA GLU A 706 -12.56 -47.29 34.30
C GLU A 706 -12.75 -47.84 32.88
N SER A 707 -13.70 -48.77 32.68
CA SER A 707 -14.06 -49.32 31.36
C SER A 707 -14.98 -48.42 30.52
N ASP A 708 -15.57 -47.40 31.13
CA ASP A 708 -16.65 -46.60 30.54
C ASP A 708 -16.20 -45.19 30.18
N ILE A 709 -14.95 -44.85 30.49
CA ILE A 709 -14.36 -43.53 30.24
C ILE A 709 -13.32 -43.64 29.13
N TYR A 710 -13.51 -42.82 28.10
CA TYR A 710 -12.61 -42.73 26.97
C TYR A 710 -12.02 -41.32 26.91
N LEU A 711 -10.74 -41.24 26.59
CA LEU A 711 -10.00 -39.98 26.46
C LEU A 711 -9.53 -39.83 25.02
N TYR A 712 -9.91 -38.73 24.39
CA TYR A 712 -9.36 -38.26 23.13
C TYR A 712 -8.57 -36.98 23.38
N ILE A 713 -7.26 -37.01 23.11
CA ILE A 713 -6.44 -35.80 23.10
C ILE A 713 -6.30 -35.39 21.64
N GLU A 714 -6.87 -34.23 21.31
CA GLU A 714 -6.76 -33.62 20.00
C GLU A 714 -5.28 -33.37 19.70
N ASP A 715 -4.81 -33.85 18.55
CA ASP A 715 -3.48 -33.53 18.02
C ASP A 715 -3.61 -32.51 16.87
N ASN A 716 -2.48 -32.00 16.38
CA ASN A 716 -2.47 -31.09 15.23
C ASN A 716 -3.09 -31.72 13.95
N ASN A 717 -3.08 -33.06 13.84
CA ASN A 717 -3.79 -33.82 12.79
C ASN A 717 -5.19 -34.27 13.24
N ILE A 718 -6.14 -33.34 13.15
CA ILE A 718 -7.45 -33.41 13.80
C ILE A 718 -8.42 -34.47 13.19
N GLU A 719 -8.38 -34.72 11.87
CA GLU A 719 -9.51 -35.37 11.19
C GLU A 719 -9.51 -36.90 11.18
N GLU A 720 -8.38 -37.52 10.85
CA GLU A 720 -8.28 -38.99 10.75
C GLU A 720 -8.26 -39.63 12.15
N SER A 721 -7.54 -39.00 13.09
CA SER A 721 -7.37 -39.50 14.47
C SER A 721 -8.70 -39.61 15.22
N TYR A 722 -9.59 -38.61 15.11
CA TYR A 722 -10.87 -38.65 15.83
C TYR A 722 -11.86 -39.68 15.26
N SER A 723 -11.90 -39.80 13.93
CA SER A 723 -12.79 -40.76 13.25
C SER A 723 -12.36 -42.20 13.55
N GLU A 724 -11.06 -42.46 13.52
CA GLU A 724 -10.49 -43.74 13.92
C GLU A 724 -10.76 -44.02 15.41
N PHE A 725 -10.53 -43.03 16.29
CA PHE A 725 -10.83 -43.14 17.72
C PHE A 725 -12.28 -43.53 17.99
N LEU A 726 -13.25 -42.85 17.36
CA LEU A 726 -14.67 -43.15 17.53
C LEU A 726 -15.02 -44.55 17.01
N SER A 727 -14.46 -44.94 15.86
CA SER A 727 -14.69 -46.28 15.31
C SER A 727 -14.21 -47.38 16.27
N LYS A 728 -13.00 -47.25 16.83
CA LYS A 728 -12.42 -48.20 17.80
C LYS A 728 -13.19 -48.24 19.12
N THR A 729 -13.62 -47.08 19.60
CA THR A 729 -14.36 -46.94 20.86
C THR A 729 -15.71 -47.69 20.81
N LEU A 730 -16.24 -47.93 19.61
CA LEU A 730 -17.62 -48.38 19.42
C LEU A 730 -17.78 -49.75 18.78
N THR A 731 -16.79 -50.27 18.06
CA THR A 731 -16.86 -51.62 17.47
C THR A 731 -16.38 -52.73 18.40
N ASN A 732 -15.61 -52.42 19.45
CA ASN A 732 -15.03 -53.45 20.33
C ASN A 732 -15.88 -53.69 21.59
N ASN A 733 -16.66 -54.78 21.58
CA ASN A 733 -17.27 -55.41 22.77
C ASN A 733 -16.24 -56.20 23.61
N SER A 734 -14.94 -55.96 23.46
CA SER A 734 -13.89 -56.68 24.20
C SER A 734 -13.65 -56.03 25.56
N ASP A 735 -13.74 -56.83 26.63
CA ASP A 735 -13.59 -56.49 28.06
C ASP A 735 -12.25 -55.82 28.49
N HIS A 736 -11.41 -55.40 27.55
CA HIS A 736 -10.21 -54.62 27.82
C HIS A 736 -10.06 -53.48 26.82
N ILE A 737 -10.62 -52.33 27.17
CA ILE A 737 -10.11 -51.03 26.71
C ILE A 737 -9.82 -50.22 27.98
N GLY A 738 -8.80 -50.64 28.72
CA GLY A 738 -8.09 -49.73 29.61
C GLY A 738 -7.29 -48.76 28.75
N PHE A 739 -7.21 -47.48 29.16
CA PHE A 739 -6.31 -46.43 28.67
C PHE A 739 -5.59 -46.81 27.37
N LEU A 740 -6.25 -46.58 26.23
CA LEU A 740 -5.83 -47.05 24.92
C LEU A 740 -4.37 -46.66 24.64
N GLU A 741 -3.59 -47.65 24.19
CA GLU A 741 -2.21 -47.56 23.73
C GLU A 741 -1.93 -46.26 22.97
N VAL A 742 -0.94 -45.52 23.48
CA VAL A 742 -0.18 -44.55 22.70
C VAL A 742 0.17 -45.22 21.38
N THR A 743 -0.27 -44.66 20.26
CA THR A 743 0.29 -44.96 18.94
C THR A 743 1.79 -44.72 19.01
N LYS A 744 2.56 -45.79 19.30
CA LYS A 744 4.01 -45.84 19.16
C LYS A 744 4.34 -45.76 17.67
N ASN A 745 4.34 -44.56 17.13
CA ASN A 745 5.22 -44.19 16.01
C ASN A 745 6.49 -43.55 16.58
N GLU A 746 7.20 -44.29 17.44
CA GLU A 746 8.60 -44.01 17.79
C GLU A 746 9.49 -44.97 16.99
N LYS A 747 9.56 -44.78 15.66
CA LYS A 747 10.68 -45.24 14.82
C LYS A 747 10.78 -44.39 13.56
N SER A 748 11.31 -43.17 13.71
CA SER A 748 12.29 -42.53 12.82
C SER A 748 12.26 -41.01 13.01
N VAL A 749 13.08 -40.51 13.92
CA VAL A 749 13.83 -39.25 13.78
C VAL A 749 15.27 -39.60 14.08
#